data_AF-A0A938SFV9-F1
#
_entry.id   AF-A0A938SFV9-F1
#
_cell.length_a   1.000
_cell.length_b   1.000
_cell.length_c   1.000
_cell.angle_alpha   90.00
_cell.angle_beta   90.00
_cell.angle_gamma   90.00
#
_symmetry.space_group_name_H-M   'P 1'
#
loop_
_entity.id
_entity.type
_entity.pdbx_description
1 polymer ?
#
loop_
_entity_poly.entity_id
_entity_poly.type
_entity_poly.pdbx_seq_one_letter_code
_entity_poly.pdbx_strand_id
1 'polypeptide(L)'
;MPSAEVSVRAFSATTLLLLLSFCLLAPAPGAFAIHLPGSEEAEFQWHREQLEADLRKPEALLHLNEVFASRPYVRQPEQVRQCLERTAANAQAPDLLKGHAIWFLSILDMEVGRLSDATARRKALGFVCDWLFIGPFDNENKAGFATPYPPEGKIALDQTYPGKQNEVRWRSGHGLFPFGEVYLHDVLRPAETVVGYALTFIHLPEPRDVAIRVGSDDAIKVFIDGQPVITHNAYHPAEFDQVAVGVRLTAGWHRVLVKLCQSHGDWVFMLRVTTPSGAPLPLSPWQGSTDGSSIRVLADATEIEKLGLCNVTSSVSILPAEDPLRVFQARIQANPKDADAHAHLAHYCAWKRNFDGSERRHITELEAAVAIAPWYPYYHLLLGYLHEDFNARRRALEKATALAPNFGRALYGLAAYNAERKLTDKALEFAEKASQADPDYLAPRLLLARLHSTHFLRAKALQTAQTLAKQYPGSALLQREMARYCEMLNMQEQAEQAYRRAAELDSCSRETRRKLIQIAKDKGDLHAAIAHCDALLQRWPSDASLMLEKADLLATHSQYEQAISLCMASLDLCPHNATALEKLGHFQHRLGQLPAAMNNWQEALALMPQNAALKEYVEFLTPQEDAFEQKYVLDKDALLRLSTEASAPADESAICLLDLTVWKVHASGLHSTFHQRAFKLVNDKAANEFRTFYARYAPLVQDVIVKQARVLKPSGEILTAEAPKIQRLLRGDFGIYYDLRVKAVSFPALQAGDVVEFQYKLNDTGERNPFGAYFGRLAYLRDRYPTKRREYVLITPPDKQVYFSLHGMDVKPSLDSGEETVRVWRLNDLPRLETERNMPGIAEVSPYLHVSTYQTWADVGRWYWGLIREQFQLPAEAKALARELTQGKTGELHKIRALFNH
;
A
#
# COMPACT_ATOMS: atom_id res chain seq x y z
N MET A 1 11.24 63.83 -40.13
CA MET A 1 10.66 64.74 -41.15
C MET A 1 10.33 63.93 -42.39
N PRO A 2 9.27 64.23 -43.15
CA PRO A 2 7.89 64.43 -42.74
C PRO A 2 6.95 63.56 -43.65
N SER A 3 5.71 63.28 -43.22
CA SER A 3 4.47 63.82 -43.78
C SER A 3 4.00 63.32 -45.15
N ALA A 4 2.69 63.13 -45.23
CA ALA A 4 1.82 63.55 -46.34
C ALA A 4 1.85 62.66 -47.60
N GLU A 5 0.74 62.30 -48.26
CA GLU A 5 -0.63 62.79 -48.13
C GLU A 5 -1.56 61.95 -49.03
N VAL A 6 -2.80 61.77 -48.54
CA VAL A 6 -4.07 62.04 -49.25
C VAL A 6 -4.39 61.22 -50.51
N SER A 7 -5.55 60.54 -50.46
CA SER A 7 -6.69 60.98 -51.27
C SER A 7 -7.98 60.28 -50.84
N VAL A 8 -8.86 61.07 -50.22
CA VAL A 8 -10.30 60.78 -50.07
C VAL A 8 -11.02 61.55 -51.17
N ARG A 9 -11.88 60.86 -51.94
CA ARG A 9 -13.16 61.36 -52.50
C ARG A 9 -13.85 60.20 -53.21
N ALA A 10 -14.93 59.67 -52.64
CA ALA A 10 -16.31 60.11 -52.88
C ALA A 10 -16.77 59.79 -54.31
N PHE A 11 -17.67 58.82 -54.48
CA PHE A 11 -19.07 59.12 -54.80
C PHE A 11 -19.95 57.87 -54.75
N SER A 12 -21.21 58.17 -54.49
CA SER A 12 -22.36 57.32 -54.22
C SER A 12 -22.87 56.52 -55.42
N ALA A 13 -23.36 55.32 -55.10
CA ALA A 13 -24.63 54.74 -55.54
C ALA A 13 -25.07 55.01 -56.99
N THR A 14 -24.65 54.16 -57.93
CA THR A 14 -25.55 53.42 -58.87
C THR A 14 -24.79 52.47 -59.81
N THR A 15 -23.72 51.78 -59.41
CA THR A 15 -23.13 50.70 -60.24
C THR A 15 -22.29 49.73 -59.41
N LEU A 16 -22.89 49.00 -58.47
CA LEU A 16 -22.26 47.81 -57.88
C LEU A 16 -23.27 46.67 -57.67
N LEU A 17 -24.23 46.56 -58.60
CA LEU A 17 -25.21 45.47 -58.71
C LEU A 17 -24.74 44.37 -59.68
N LEU A 18 -23.45 44.37 -60.06
CA LEU A 18 -22.86 43.42 -61.02
C LEU A 18 -21.50 42.82 -60.56
N LEU A 19 -21.09 43.03 -59.32
CA LEU A 19 -19.96 42.34 -58.67
C LEU A 19 -20.42 41.46 -57.49
N LEU A 20 -21.66 40.97 -57.56
CA LEU A 20 -22.28 40.06 -56.60
C LEU A 20 -22.34 38.59 -57.09
N SER A 21 -21.53 38.21 -58.09
CA SER A 21 -21.70 36.90 -58.76
C SER A 21 -20.46 36.02 -58.93
N PHE A 22 -19.31 36.29 -58.29
CA PHE A 22 -18.14 35.39 -58.45
C PHE A 22 -17.26 35.13 -57.22
N CYS A 23 -17.79 35.26 -56.00
CA CYS A 23 -17.14 34.75 -54.77
C CYS A 23 -18.12 34.01 -53.86
N LEU A 24 -18.98 33.19 -54.46
CA LEU A 24 -19.79 32.16 -53.79
C LEU A 24 -19.12 30.81 -54.05
N LEU A 25 -18.14 30.43 -53.21
CA LEU A 25 -17.69 29.05 -52.97
C LEU A 25 -16.64 29.03 -51.83
N ALA A 26 -17.00 29.61 -50.70
CA ALA A 26 -16.52 29.16 -49.40
C ALA A 26 -17.77 29.02 -48.54
N PRO A 27 -18.09 27.83 -48.00
CA PRO A 27 -19.16 27.75 -47.02
C PRO A 27 -18.74 28.66 -45.86
N ALA A 28 -19.58 29.64 -45.54
CA ALA A 28 -19.54 30.32 -44.26
C ALA A 28 -19.39 29.26 -43.16
N PRO A 29 -18.64 29.50 -42.06
CA PRO A 29 -18.67 28.63 -40.91
C PRO A 29 -20.13 28.56 -40.46
N GLY A 30 -20.78 27.46 -40.83
CA GLY A 30 -22.15 27.18 -40.43
C GLY A 30 -22.18 27.30 -38.93
N ALA A 31 -23.10 28.12 -38.45
CA ALA A 31 -23.47 28.17 -37.06
C ALA A 31 -24.01 26.80 -36.64
N PHE A 32 -23.13 25.84 -36.38
CA PHE A 32 -23.34 24.90 -35.30
C PHE A 32 -23.15 25.74 -34.03
N ALA A 33 -24.21 26.43 -33.64
CA ALA A 33 -24.39 26.81 -32.26
C ALA A 33 -24.48 25.49 -31.49
N ILE A 34 -23.33 24.95 -31.08
CA ILE A 34 -23.28 23.75 -30.27
C ILE A 34 -23.87 24.17 -28.93
N HIS A 35 -25.12 23.78 -28.73
CA HIS A 35 -25.85 23.95 -27.49
C HIS A 35 -25.16 23.06 -26.46
N LEU A 36 -24.06 23.54 -25.88
CA LEU A 36 -23.46 22.91 -24.72
C LEU A 36 -24.53 22.99 -23.63
N PRO A 37 -25.04 21.84 -23.14
CA PRO A 37 -26.16 21.86 -22.22
C PRO A 37 -25.74 22.65 -20.98
N GLY A 38 -26.60 23.59 -20.58
CA GLY A 38 -26.28 24.53 -19.51
C GLY A 38 -26.22 23.87 -18.13
N SER A 39 -26.78 22.65 -17.97
CA SER A 39 -26.83 21.96 -16.69
C SER A 39 -26.56 20.47 -16.71
N GLU A 40 -26.18 19.88 -15.57
CA GLU A 40 -26.01 18.41 -15.41
C GLU A 40 -27.25 17.63 -15.85
N GLU A 41 -28.44 18.15 -15.55
CA GLU A 41 -29.70 17.54 -16.01
C GLU A 41 -29.83 17.68 -17.53
N ALA A 42 -29.59 18.87 -18.10
CA ALA A 42 -29.63 19.06 -19.54
C ALA A 42 -28.57 18.22 -20.28
N GLU A 43 -27.39 18.01 -19.68
CA GLU A 43 -26.33 17.15 -20.21
C GLU A 43 -26.75 15.68 -20.18
N PHE A 44 -27.34 15.23 -19.08
CA PHE A 44 -27.90 13.89 -19.01
C PHE A 44 -28.97 13.68 -20.10
N GLN A 45 -29.92 14.62 -20.26
CA GLN A 45 -30.94 14.53 -21.31
C GLN A 45 -30.30 14.54 -22.71
N TRP A 46 -29.29 15.39 -22.94
CA TRP A 46 -28.56 15.46 -24.20
C TRP A 46 -27.83 14.15 -24.51
N HIS A 47 -27.07 13.59 -23.57
CA HIS A 47 -26.38 12.31 -23.75
C HIS A 47 -27.35 11.16 -23.98
N ARG A 48 -28.51 11.17 -23.31
CA ARG A 48 -29.57 10.20 -23.56
C ARG A 48 -30.10 10.29 -25.00
N GLU A 49 -30.34 11.51 -25.50
CA GLU A 49 -30.79 11.73 -26.89
C GLU A 49 -29.71 11.34 -27.91
N GLN A 50 -28.44 11.70 -27.66
CA GLN A 50 -27.34 11.31 -28.53
C GLN A 50 -27.12 9.79 -28.54
N LEU A 51 -27.28 9.11 -27.40
CA LEU A 51 -27.21 7.65 -27.34
C LEU A 51 -28.24 6.98 -28.25
N GLU A 52 -29.46 7.53 -28.33
CA GLU A 52 -30.50 7.02 -29.23
C GLU A 52 -30.18 7.34 -30.70
N ALA A 53 -29.66 8.54 -31.00
CA ALA A 53 -29.30 8.96 -32.35
C ALA A 53 -28.09 8.20 -32.92
N ASP A 54 -27.10 7.94 -32.07
CA ASP A 54 -25.80 7.36 -32.45
C ASP A 54 -25.71 5.88 -32.10
N LEU A 55 -26.83 5.20 -31.83
CA LEU A 55 -26.90 3.83 -31.32
C LEU A 55 -25.98 2.81 -32.02
N ARG A 56 -25.75 2.97 -33.33
CA ARG A 56 -24.90 2.08 -34.15
C ARG A 56 -23.48 2.59 -34.40
N LYS A 57 -23.11 3.73 -33.83
CA LYS A 57 -21.79 4.36 -33.93
C LYS A 57 -20.99 4.06 -32.65
N PRO A 58 -19.64 4.06 -32.70
CA PRO A 58 -18.81 3.85 -31.51
C PRO A 58 -19.02 4.92 -30.43
N GLU A 59 -19.45 6.13 -30.81
CA GLU A 59 -19.76 7.24 -29.90
C GLU A 59 -20.87 6.92 -28.90
N ALA A 60 -21.81 6.01 -29.23
CA ALA A 60 -22.85 5.58 -28.32
C ALA A 60 -22.31 5.04 -26.99
N LEU A 61 -21.15 4.39 -26.99
CA LEU A 61 -20.50 3.91 -25.75
C LEU A 61 -20.04 5.07 -24.86
N LEU A 62 -19.55 6.17 -25.45
CA LEU A 62 -19.17 7.37 -24.69
C LEU A 62 -20.40 8.02 -24.07
N HIS A 63 -21.49 8.15 -24.82
CA HIS A 63 -22.75 8.69 -24.30
C HIS A 63 -23.36 7.81 -23.22
N LEU A 64 -23.29 6.48 -23.37
CA LEU A 64 -23.74 5.54 -22.34
C LEU A 64 -22.93 5.69 -21.04
N ASN A 65 -21.62 5.89 -21.15
CA ASN A 65 -20.76 6.14 -19.99
C ASN A 65 -21.13 7.45 -19.28
N GLU A 66 -21.35 8.54 -20.03
CA GLU A 66 -21.79 9.83 -19.45
C GLU A 66 -23.17 9.73 -18.79
N VAL A 67 -24.11 8.99 -19.41
CA VAL A 67 -25.42 8.66 -18.81
C VAL A 67 -25.25 7.95 -17.46
N PHE A 68 -24.33 6.99 -17.36
CA PHE A 68 -24.08 6.30 -16.10
C PHE A 68 -23.37 7.18 -15.07
N ALA A 69 -22.41 8.02 -15.51
CA ALA A 69 -21.65 8.93 -14.66
C ALA A 69 -22.51 10.04 -14.05
N SER A 70 -23.61 10.43 -14.70
CA SER A 70 -24.53 11.46 -14.19
C SER A 70 -25.41 11.02 -13.02
N ARG A 71 -25.47 9.71 -12.70
CA ARG A 71 -26.36 9.15 -11.67
C ARG A 71 -26.34 9.83 -10.28
N PRO A 72 -25.21 10.31 -9.72
CA PRO A 72 -25.23 10.95 -8.41
C PRO A 72 -25.69 12.41 -8.47
N TYR A 73 -25.84 12.96 -9.67
CA TYR A 73 -26.03 14.38 -9.97
C TYR A 73 -27.41 14.71 -10.55
N VAL A 74 -28.12 13.72 -11.10
CA VAL A 74 -29.50 13.90 -11.59
C VAL A 74 -30.53 13.85 -10.46
N ARG A 75 -31.65 14.56 -10.63
CA ARG A 75 -32.74 14.59 -9.62
C ARG A 75 -33.46 13.25 -9.50
N GLN A 76 -33.54 12.50 -10.59
CA GLN A 76 -34.24 11.22 -10.68
C GLN A 76 -33.29 10.12 -11.17
N PRO A 77 -32.49 9.49 -10.29
CA PRO A 77 -31.55 8.43 -10.66
C PRO A 77 -32.19 7.24 -11.40
N GLU A 78 -33.49 6.99 -11.18
CA GLU A 78 -34.25 5.97 -11.92
C GLU A 78 -34.28 6.20 -13.44
N GLN A 79 -34.15 7.45 -13.92
CA GLN A 79 -34.06 7.72 -15.36
C GLN A 79 -32.78 7.13 -15.97
N VAL A 80 -31.68 7.09 -15.21
CA VAL A 80 -30.43 6.46 -15.65
C VAL A 80 -30.67 4.96 -15.83
N ARG A 81 -31.27 4.30 -14.84
CA ARG A 81 -31.62 2.87 -14.92
C ARG A 81 -32.51 2.57 -16.14
N GLN A 82 -33.57 3.34 -16.34
CA GLN A 82 -34.48 3.16 -17.49
C GLN A 82 -33.76 3.30 -18.83
N CYS A 83 -32.83 4.26 -18.94
CA CYS A 83 -32.02 4.43 -20.16
C CYS A 83 -31.12 3.21 -20.43
N LEU A 84 -30.46 2.70 -19.40
CA LEU A 84 -29.64 1.50 -19.50
C LEU A 84 -30.47 0.26 -19.86
N GLU A 85 -31.64 0.07 -19.24
CA GLU A 85 -32.56 -1.05 -19.55
C GLU A 85 -33.06 -1.00 -20.99
N ARG A 86 -33.45 0.18 -21.48
CA ARG A 86 -33.84 0.38 -22.88
C ARG A 86 -32.71 0.05 -23.84
N THR A 87 -31.48 0.49 -23.53
CA THR A 87 -30.30 0.23 -24.37
C THR A 87 -29.98 -1.26 -24.41
N ALA A 88 -30.00 -1.95 -23.26
CA ALA A 88 -29.78 -3.39 -23.16
C ALA A 88 -30.83 -4.21 -23.94
N ALA A 89 -32.10 -3.77 -23.92
CA ALA A 89 -33.20 -4.46 -24.60
C ALA A 89 -33.36 -4.09 -26.09
N ASN A 90 -32.66 -3.06 -26.58
CA ASN A 90 -32.84 -2.57 -27.94
C ASN A 90 -32.24 -3.54 -28.97
N ALA A 91 -33.08 -4.15 -29.81
CA ALA A 91 -32.64 -5.09 -30.83
C ALA A 91 -31.58 -4.52 -31.80
N GLN A 92 -31.63 -3.20 -32.06
CA GLN A 92 -30.73 -2.50 -32.99
C GLN A 92 -29.40 -2.07 -32.36
N ALA A 93 -29.27 -2.14 -31.03
CA ALA A 93 -28.02 -1.80 -30.35
C ALA A 93 -26.95 -2.87 -30.62
N PRO A 94 -25.69 -2.47 -30.91
CA PRO A 94 -24.56 -3.39 -31.01
C PRO A 94 -24.36 -4.19 -29.73
N ASP A 95 -23.79 -5.39 -29.84
CA ASP A 95 -23.64 -6.30 -28.71
C ASP A 95 -22.74 -5.72 -27.61
N LEU A 96 -21.67 -5.00 -27.99
CA LEU A 96 -20.83 -4.28 -27.05
C LEU A 96 -21.59 -3.23 -26.24
N LEU A 97 -22.47 -2.46 -26.89
CA LEU A 97 -23.25 -1.43 -26.24
C LEU A 97 -24.25 -2.04 -25.25
N LYS A 98 -24.92 -3.13 -25.65
CA LYS A 98 -25.77 -3.92 -24.75
C LYS A 98 -24.99 -4.47 -23.56
N GLY A 99 -23.80 -5.00 -23.79
CA GLY A 99 -22.92 -5.53 -22.74
C GLY A 99 -22.54 -4.47 -21.70
N HIS A 100 -22.16 -3.26 -22.13
CA HIS A 100 -21.85 -2.15 -21.22
C HIS A 100 -23.09 -1.67 -20.45
N ALA A 101 -24.27 -1.64 -21.10
CA ALA A 101 -25.51 -1.27 -20.42
C ALA A 101 -25.86 -2.29 -19.31
N ILE A 102 -25.72 -3.59 -19.58
CA ILE A 102 -25.93 -4.65 -18.57
C ILE A 102 -24.88 -4.58 -17.45
N TRP A 103 -23.62 -4.28 -17.78
CA TRP A 103 -22.56 -4.05 -16.78
C TRP A 103 -22.93 -2.92 -15.82
N PHE A 104 -23.35 -1.76 -16.35
CA PHE A 104 -23.80 -0.64 -15.52
C PHE A 104 -25.05 -0.97 -14.72
N LEU A 105 -26.03 -1.68 -15.28
CA LEU A 105 -27.21 -2.13 -14.54
C LEU A 105 -26.86 -3.01 -13.35
N SER A 106 -25.90 -3.92 -13.50
CA SER A 106 -25.47 -4.76 -12.38
C SER A 106 -24.76 -3.96 -11.28
N ILE A 107 -24.08 -2.85 -11.60
CA ILE A 107 -23.56 -1.93 -10.58
C ILE A 107 -24.72 -1.24 -9.85
N LEU A 108 -25.73 -0.74 -10.58
CA LEU A 108 -26.90 -0.13 -9.96
C LEU A 108 -27.68 -1.11 -9.09
N ASP A 109 -27.74 -2.40 -9.46
CA ASP A 109 -28.35 -3.46 -8.65
C ASP A 109 -27.57 -3.68 -7.35
N MET A 110 -26.23 -3.65 -7.39
CA MET A 110 -25.40 -3.69 -6.17
C MET A 110 -25.62 -2.47 -5.27
N GLU A 111 -25.67 -1.27 -5.85
CA GLU A 111 -25.92 -0.02 -5.12
C GLU A 111 -27.24 -0.09 -4.33
N VAL A 112 -28.31 -0.67 -4.89
CA VAL A 112 -29.61 -0.81 -4.19
C VAL A 112 -29.78 -2.14 -3.43
N GLY A 113 -28.71 -2.94 -3.29
CA GLY A 113 -28.71 -4.19 -2.52
C GLY A 113 -29.35 -5.41 -3.20
N ARG A 114 -29.66 -5.34 -4.51
CA ARG A 114 -30.19 -6.45 -5.32
C ARG A 114 -29.05 -7.36 -5.82
N LEU A 115 -28.32 -7.98 -4.90
CA LEU A 115 -27.12 -8.77 -5.21
C LEU A 115 -27.41 -10.02 -6.07
N SER A 116 -28.60 -10.62 -5.96
CA SER A 116 -29.04 -11.73 -6.82
C SER A 116 -29.16 -11.30 -8.28
N ASP A 117 -29.77 -10.14 -8.52
CA ASP A 117 -29.99 -9.60 -9.87
C ASP A 117 -28.65 -9.18 -10.47
N ALA A 118 -27.78 -8.55 -9.67
CA ALA A 118 -26.42 -8.21 -10.07
C ALA A 118 -25.63 -9.46 -10.47
N THR A 119 -25.69 -10.53 -9.67
CA THR A 119 -25.02 -11.80 -9.98
C THR A 119 -25.58 -12.43 -11.26
N ALA A 120 -26.89 -12.43 -11.44
CA ALA A 120 -27.53 -12.95 -12.66
C ALA A 120 -27.10 -12.17 -13.90
N ARG A 121 -27.02 -10.84 -13.83
CA ARG A 121 -26.52 -9.98 -14.92
C ARG A 121 -25.04 -10.21 -15.22
N ARG A 122 -24.19 -10.32 -14.19
CA ARG A 122 -22.76 -10.65 -14.36
C ARG A 122 -22.59 -12.02 -15.03
N LYS A 123 -23.35 -13.03 -14.60
CA LYS A 123 -23.34 -14.35 -15.26
C LYS A 123 -23.81 -14.27 -16.72
N ALA A 124 -24.86 -13.50 -17.00
CA ALA A 124 -25.37 -13.28 -18.36
C ALA A 124 -24.39 -12.54 -19.28
N LEU A 125 -23.39 -11.84 -18.74
CA LEU A 125 -22.31 -11.19 -19.49
C LEU A 125 -21.18 -12.13 -19.92
N GLY A 126 -21.20 -13.39 -19.48
CA GLY A 126 -20.20 -14.41 -19.81
C GLY A 126 -18.92 -14.31 -18.96
N PHE A 127 -19.01 -13.77 -17.73
CA PHE A 127 -17.87 -13.72 -16.81
C PHE A 127 -17.45 -15.10 -16.31
N VAL A 128 -16.15 -15.33 -16.25
CA VAL A 128 -15.56 -16.50 -15.61
C VAL A 128 -15.38 -16.21 -14.12
N CYS A 129 -16.10 -16.93 -13.27
CA CYS A 129 -16.08 -16.72 -11.81
C CYS A 129 -15.31 -17.82 -11.05
N ASP A 130 -14.93 -18.91 -11.72
CA ASP A 130 -14.30 -20.07 -11.08
C ASP A 130 -12.85 -20.25 -11.55
N TRP A 131 -11.95 -20.26 -10.57
CA TRP A 131 -10.51 -20.18 -10.78
C TRP A 131 -9.73 -21.04 -9.77
N LEU A 132 -8.61 -21.60 -10.22
CA LEU A 132 -7.50 -22.05 -9.38
C LEU A 132 -6.45 -20.95 -9.31
N PHE A 133 -5.85 -20.70 -8.15
CA PHE A 133 -4.84 -19.67 -7.95
C PHE A 133 -3.49 -20.22 -7.51
N ILE A 134 -2.41 -19.58 -7.94
CA ILE A 134 -1.06 -19.83 -7.45
C ILE A 134 -0.21 -18.54 -7.45
N GLY A 135 0.69 -18.45 -6.49
CA GLY A 135 1.54 -17.30 -6.23
C GLY A 135 1.55 -16.95 -4.75
N PRO A 136 2.16 -15.82 -4.35
CA PRO A 136 2.82 -14.85 -5.22
C PRO A 136 4.26 -15.22 -5.61
N PHE A 137 4.65 -14.91 -6.84
CA PHE A 137 6.03 -14.91 -7.34
C PHE A 137 6.60 -13.49 -7.36
N ASP A 138 7.90 -13.34 -7.65
CA ASP A 138 8.57 -12.04 -7.61
C ASP A 138 8.17 -11.10 -8.78
N ASN A 139 8.03 -9.81 -8.49
CA ASN A 139 7.85 -8.78 -9.51
C ASN A 139 8.68 -7.52 -9.20
N GLU A 140 9.85 -7.71 -8.57
CA GLU A 140 10.73 -6.59 -8.25
C GLU A 140 11.08 -5.82 -9.53
N ASN A 141 11.01 -4.48 -9.46
CA ASN A 141 11.22 -3.61 -10.62
C ASN A 141 10.35 -3.95 -11.85
N LYS A 142 9.16 -4.53 -11.65
CA LYS A 142 8.23 -4.98 -12.71
C LYS A 142 8.81 -6.07 -13.63
N ALA A 143 9.89 -6.75 -13.21
CA ALA A 143 10.54 -7.79 -14.01
C ALA A 143 9.68 -9.06 -14.17
N GLY A 144 8.71 -9.27 -13.29
CA GLY A 144 7.82 -10.41 -13.29
C GLY A 144 6.98 -10.54 -14.56
N PHE A 145 6.69 -9.43 -15.27
CA PHE A 145 5.96 -9.48 -16.54
C PHE A 145 6.71 -10.29 -17.60
N ALA A 146 8.01 -10.04 -17.76
CA ALA A 146 8.87 -10.72 -18.74
C ALA A 146 9.35 -12.10 -18.26
N THR A 147 9.48 -12.29 -16.95
CA THR A 147 10.01 -13.52 -16.35
C THR A 147 8.99 -14.66 -16.46
N PRO A 148 9.33 -15.80 -17.11
CA PRO A 148 8.46 -16.97 -17.12
C PRO A 148 8.52 -17.69 -15.77
N TYR A 149 7.37 -17.91 -15.14
CA TYR A 149 7.25 -18.74 -13.93
C TYR A 149 6.73 -20.14 -14.26
N PRO A 150 6.91 -21.13 -13.36
CA PRO A 150 6.50 -22.51 -13.61
C PRO A 150 5.06 -22.70 -14.12
N PRO A 151 4.04 -21.93 -13.66
CA PRO A 151 2.68 -22.03 -14.18
C PRO A 151 2.51 -21.76 -15.68
N GLU A 152 3.46 -21.08 -16.34
CA GLU A 152 3.42 -20.84 -17.79
C GLU A 152 3.78 -22.07 -18.62
N GLY A 153 4.38 -23.09 -18.00
CA GLY A 153 4.79 -24.33 -18.65
C GLY A 153 3.76 -25.46 -18.55
N LYS A 154 4.23 -26.63 -18.13
CA LYS A 154 3.37 -27.78 -17.83
C LYS A 154 2.69 -27.55 -16.48
N ILE A 155 1.38 -27.78 -16.42
CA ILE A 155 0.63 -27.63 -15.17
C ILE A 155 0.76 -28.94 -14.37
N ALA A 156 1.21 -28.80 -13.13
CA ALA A 156 1.15 -29.82 -12.09
C ALA A 156 0.44 -29.20 -10.88
N LEU A 157 -0.76 -29.71 -10.56
CA LEU A 157 -1.65 -29.12 -9.55
C LEU A 157 -1.27 -29.53 -8.12
N ASP A 158 -0.59 -30.66 -7.97
CA ASP A 158 -0.07 -31.22 -6.72
C ASP A 158 1.32 -30.67 -6.34
N GLN A 159 2.01 -30.01 -7.26
CA GLN A 159 3.38 -29.53 -7.07
C GLN A 159 3.45 -28.20 -6.32
N THR A 160 4.48 -28.10 -5.48
CA THR A 160 4.90 -26.87 -4.79
C THR A 160 6.06 -26.20 -5.53
N TYR A 161 6.07 -24.86 -5.53
CA TYR A 161 7.07 -24.03 -6.20
C TYR A 161 7.62 -22.96 -5.25
N PRO A 162 8.86 -22.48 -5.48
CA PRO A 162 9.37 -21.31 -4.77
C PRO A 162 8.60 -20.05 -5.18
N GLY A 163 7.96 -19.37 -4.21
CA GLY A 163 7.34 -18.05 -4.38
C GLY A 163 8.29 -16.91 -3.97
N LYS A 164 7.77 -15.69 -3.85
CA LYS A 164 8.57 -14.50 -3.48
C LYS A 164 9.16 -14.61 -2.06
N GLN A 165 8.36 -15.07 -1.10
CA GLN A 165 8.75 -15.20 0.31
C GLN A 165 8.59 -16.63 0.82
N ASN A 166 7.52 -17.31 0.42
CA ASN A 166 7.16 -18.66 0.86
C ASN A 166 6.97 -19.57 -0.35
N GLU A 167 6.93 -20.87 -0.09
CA GLU A 167 6.48 -21.85 -1.08
C GLU A 167 5.01 -21.63 -1.47
N VAL A 168 4.69 -21.90 -2.73
CA VAL A 168 3.37 -21.68 -3.33
C VAL A 168 2.87 -22.93 -4.04
N ARG A 169 1.57 -23.18 -3.95
CA ARG A 169 0.87 -24.30 -4.60
C ARG A 169 -0.49 -23.84 -5.12
N TRP A 170 -1.07 -24.62 -6.03
CA TRP A 170 -2.41 -24.36 -6.54
C TRP A 170 -3.47 -24.50 -5.45
N ARG A 171 -4.43 -23.58 -5.44
CA ARG A 171 -5.55 -23.58 -4.50
C ARG A 171 -6.85 -23.22 -5.21
N SER A 172 -7.95 -23.80 -4.75
CA SER A 172 -9.28 -23.49 -5.28
C SER A 172 -9.76 -22.12 -4.83
N GLY A 173 -10.32 -21.37 -5.77
CA GLY A 173 -11.05 -20.14 -5.54
C GLY A 173 -12.52 -20.22 -5.96
N HIS A 174 -13.07 -21.45 -6.02
CA HIS A 174 -14.45 -21.70 -6.39
C HIS A 174 -15.42 -20.89 -5.52
N GLY A 175 -16.36 -20.17 -6.15
CA GLY A 175 -17.40 -19.41 -5.46
C GLY A 175 -16.96 -18.14 -4.73
N LEU A 176 -15.68 -17.75 -4.80
CA LEU A 176 -15.17 -16.55 -4.12
C LEU A 176 -15.52 -15.24 -4.83
N PHE A 177 -15.67 -15.29 -6.16
CA PHE A 177 -15.82 -14.09 -6.99
C PHE A 177 -17.11 -14.13 -7.82
N PRO A 178 -18.30 -14.15 -7.18
CA PRO A 178 -19.58 -14.36 -7.87
C PRO A 178 -19.92 -13.25 -8.88
N PHE A 179 -19.28 -12.09 -8.76
CA PHE A 179 -19.50 -10.93 -9.61
C PHE A 179 -18.50 -10.81 -10.77
N GLY A 180 -17.54 -11.73 -10.89
CA GLY A 180 -16.54 -11.76 -11.97
C GLY A 180 -15.30 -10.89 -11.75
N GLU A 181 -15.29 -10.01 -10.74
CA GLU A 181 -14.07 -9.32 -10.31
C GLU A 181 -13.27 -10.21 -9.36
N VAL A 182 -12.04 -10.54 -9.75
CA VAL A 182 -11.15 -11.44 -9.03
C VAL A 182 -10.08 -10.63 -8.30
N TYR A 183 -10.20 -10.54 -6.98
CA TYR A 183 -9.26 -9.81 -6.11
C TYR A 183 -8.15 -10.76 -5.64
N LEU A 184 -7.01 -10.78 -6.32
CA LEU A 184 -5.89 -11.66 -5.95
C LEU A 184 -5.29 -11.28 -4.59
N HIS A 185 -5.39 -10.01 -4.19
CA HIS A 185 -5.05 -9.59 -2.83
C HIS A 185 -6.03 -10.10 -1.77
N ASP A 186 -7.08 -10.86 -2.07
CA ASP A 186 -7.85 -11.54 -1.02
C ASP A 186 -7.31 -12.94 -0.72
N VAL A 187 -6.61 -13.54 -1.68
CA VAL A 187 -6.22 -14.96 -1.63
C VAL A 187 -4.70 -15.17 -1.63
N LEU A 188 -3.90 -14.20 -2.08
CA LEU A 188 -2.43 -14.28 -2.15
C LEU A 188 -1.76 -13.22 -1.26
N ARG A 189 -0.73 -13.63 -0.50
CA ARG A 189 0.12 -12.75 0.33
C ARG A 189 1.60 -13.13 0.19
N PRO A 190 2.54 -12.16 0.12
CA PRO A 190 2.32 -10.71 0.04
C PRO A 190 1.60 -10.27 -1.25
N ALA A 191 1.04 -9.05 -1.27
CA ALA A 191 0.21 -8.53 -2.36
C ALA A 191 0.80 -7.29 -3.05
N GLU A 192 2.08 -7.04 -2.86
CA GLU A 192 2.78 -5.85 -3.35
C GLU A 192 4.05 -6.32 -4.06
N THR A 193 4.39 -5.75 -5.22
CA THR A 193 5.57 -6.14 -6.02
C THR A 193 5.64 -7.65 -6.30
N VAL A 194 4.51 -8.24 -6.71
CA VAL A 194 4.34 -9.70 -6.91
C VAL A 194 3.70 -10.08 -8.25
N VAL A 195 3.79 -11.35 -8.62
CA VAL A 195 3.04 -11.96 -9.74
C VAL A 195 2.16 -13.09 -9.20
N GLY A 196 0.95 -13.21 -9.75
CA GLY A 196 -0.03 -14.24 -9.40
C GLY A 196 -0.65 -14.81 -10.66
N TYR A 197 -1.05 -16.06 -10.59
CA TYR A 197 -1.69 -16.76 -11.69
C TYR A 197 -3.08 -17.24 -11.31
N ALA A 198 -3.99 -17.19 -12.28
CA ALA A 198 -5.32 -17.77 -12.20
C ALA A 198 -5.52 -18.75 -13.38
N LEU A 199 -6.00 -19.96 -13.10
CA LEU A 199 -6.20 -21.03 -14.07
C LEU A 199 -7.66 -21.47 -14.08
N THR A 200 -8.20 -21.66 -15.29
CA THR A 200 -9.50 -22.28 -15.52
C THR A 200 -9.48 -23.04 -16.84
N PHE A 201 -10.51 -23.84 -17.09
CA PHE A 201 -10.70 -24.55 -18.35
C PHE A 201 -12.08 -24.24 -18.92
N ILE A 202 -12.14 -23.99 -20.23
CA ILE A 202 -13.39 -23.79 -20.96
C ILE A 202 -13.62 -24.93 -21.95
N HIS A 203 -14.83 -25.47 -22.02
CA HIS A 203 -15.20 -26.51 -22.99
C HIS A 203 -16.15 -25.93 -24.05
N LEU A 204 -15.79 -26.08 -25.32
CA LEU A 204 -16.62 -25.71 -26.46
C LEU A 204 -17.28 -26.96 -27.08
N PRO A 205 -18.61 -27.00 -27.27
CA PRO A 205 -19.28 -28.13 -27.90
C PRO A 205 -18.99 -28.25 -29.40
N GLU A 206 -18.70 -27.12 -30.06
CA GLU A 206 -18.40 -27.02 -31.49
C GLU A 206 -17.31 -25.97 -31.73
N PRO A 207 -16.53 -26.05 -32.82
CA PRO A 207 -15.56 -25.03 -33.17
C PRO A 207 -16.24 -23.68 -33.39
N ARG A 208 -15.68 -22.60 -32.82
CA ARG A 208 -16.20 -21.24 -33.00
C ARG A 208 -15.17 -20.15 -32.73
N ASP A 209 -15.46 -18.98 -33.29
CA ASP A 209 -14.73 -17.75 -32.97
C ASP A 209 -15.29 -17.17 -31.67
N VAL A 210 -14.41 -16.94 -30.71
CA VAL A 210 -14.73 -16.30 -29.44
C VAL A 210 -13.83 -15.09 -29.24
N ALA A 211 -14.17 -14.19 -28.32
CA ALA A 211 -13.29 -13.13 -27.87
C ALA A 211 -13.07 -13.27 -26.36
N ILE A 212 -11.81 -13.16 -25.97
CA ILE A 212 -11.41 -13.00 -24.58
C ILE A 212 -11.31 -11.52 -24.30
N ARG A 213 -12.11 -11.05 -23.35
CA ARG A 213 -12.17 -9.65 -22.94
C ARG A 213 -11.75 -9.56 -21.47
N VAL A 214 -10.78 -8.70 -21.19
CA VAL A 214 -10.19 -8.55 -19.87
C VAL A 214 -10.17 -7.10 -19.41
N GLY A 215 -10.30 -6.94 -18.09
CA GLY A 215 -9.93 -5.75 -17.35
C GLY A 215 -8.91 -6.12 -16.29
N SER A 216 -7.91 -5.29 -16.06
CA SER A 216 -6.87 -5.53 -15.06
C SER A 216 -6.32 -4.23 -14.49
N ASP A 217 -5.98 -4.26 -13.20
CA ASP A 217 -5.40 -3.11 -12.50
C ASP A 217 -3.92 -2.90 -12.84
N ASP A 218 -3.25 -3.99 -13.19
CA ASP A 218 -1.84 -3.95 -13.54
C ASP A 218 -1.59 -4.89 -14.72
N ALA A 219 -0.32 -5.05 -15.09
CA ALA A 219 0.10 -5.75 -16.28
C ALA A 219 -0.42 -7.20 -16.31
N ILE A 220 -1.05 -7.57 -17.42
CA ILE A 220 -1.74 -8.85 -17.61
C ILE A 220 -1.22 -9.59 -18.84
N LYS A 221 -1.08 -10.91 -18.71
CA LYS A 221 -0.98 -11.83 -19.85
C LYS A 221 -2.05 -12.89 -19.76
N VAL A 222 -2.70 -13.20 -20.88
CA VAL A 222 -3.64 -14.30 -20.98
C VAL A 222 -3.12 -15.31 -21.98
N PHE A 223 -3.09 -16.57 -21.58
CA PHE A 223 -2.68 -17.69 -22.39
C PHE A 223 -3.87 -18.59 -22.65
N ILE A 224 -4.01 -19.05 -23.89
CA ILE A 224 -4.90 -20.14 -24.25
C ILE A 224 -4.04 -21.30 -24.73
N ASP A 225 -4.18 -22.46 -24.09
CA ASP A 225 -3.44 -23.67 -24.46
C ASP A 225 -1.91 -23.47 -24.50
N GLY A 226 -1.41 -22.56 -23.65
CA GLY A 226 0.01 -22.19 -23.57
C GLY A 226 0.46 -21.09 -24.55
N GLN A 227 -0.38 -20.67 -25.49
CA GLN A 227 -0.09 -19.56 -26.40
C GLN A 227 -0.56 -18.24 -25.79
N PRO A 228 0.31 -17.20 -25.66
CA PRO A 228 -0.11 -15.89 -25.19
C PRO A 228 -1.00 -15.21 -26.24
N VAL A 229 -2.26 -14.95 -25.89
CA VAL A 229 -3.24 -14.28 -26.76
C VAL A 229 -3.45 -12.81 -26.37
N ILE A 230 -3.20 -12.45 -25.11
CA ILE A 230 -3.15 -11.07 -24.63
C ILE A 230 -1.81 -10.86 -23.93
N THR A 231 -1.12 -9.77 -24.28
CA THR A 231 0.08 -9.28 -23.58
C THR A 231 -0.04 -7.77 -23.41
N HIS A 232 -0.51 -7.34 -22.24
CA HIS A 232 -0.76 -5.93 -21.93
C HIS A 232 0.09 -5.49 -20.75
N ASN A 233 1.18 -4.77 -21.02
CA ASN A 233 2.14 -4.32 -20.01
C ASN A 233 1.85 -2.88 -19.59
N ALA A 234 0.78 -2.67 -18.83
CA ALA A 234 0.38 -1.35 -18.38
C ALA A 234 -0.14 -1.42 -16.93
N TYR A 235 0.02 -0.33 -16.20
CA TYR A 235 -0.28 -0.21 -14.76
C TYR A 235 -1.32 0.89 -14.56
N HIS A 236 -2.57 0.53 -14.30
CA HIS A 236 -3.75 1.41 -14.29
C HIS A 236 -4.99 0.70 -13.70
N PRO A 237 -5.94 1.39 -13.05
CA PRO A 237 -7.19 0.78 -12.57
C PRO A 237 -7.88 -0.18 -13.55
N ALA A 238 -8.42 -1.29 -13.02
CA ALA A 238 -9.18 -2.25 -13.79
C ALA A 238 -10.52 -1.67 -14.23
N GLU A 239 -10.84 -1.81 -15.52
CA GLU A 239 -12.12 -1.38 -16.11
C GLU A 239 -12.77 -2.54 -16.89
N PHE A 240 -14.08 -2.45 -17.10
CA PHE A 240 -14.81 -3.45 -17.89
C PHE A 240 -14.29 -3.46 -19.34
N ASP A 241 -14.02 -4.62 -19.94
CA ASP A 241 -13.60 -4.76 -21.36
C ASP A 241 -12.45 -3.81 -21.79
N GLN A 242 -11.37 -3.68 -21.01
CA GLN A 242 -10.23 -2.81 -21.34
C GLN A 242 -9.47 -3.29 -22.57
N VAL A 243 -9.24 -4.59 -22.66
CA VAL A 243 -8.50 -5.23 -23.74
C VAL A 243 -9.30 -6.42 -24.25
N ALA A 244 -9.35 -6.59 -25.57
CA ALA A 244 -10.07 -7.68 -26.21
C ALA A 244 -9.25 -8.29 -27.36
N VAL A 245 -9.24 -9.63 -27.41
CA VAL A 245 -8.66 -10.39 -28.52
C VAL A 245 -9.64 -11.46 -28.98
N GLY A 246 -9.82 -11.59 -30.29
CA GLY A 246 -10.57 -12.69 -30.87
C GLY A 246 -9.67 -13.92 -31.02
N VAL A 247 -10.21 -15.11 -30.80
CA VAL A 247 -9.52 -16.38 -30.95
C VAL A 247 -10.45 -17.41 -31.57
N ARG A 248 -9.94 -18.17 -32.54
CA ARG A 248 -10.64 -19.31 -33.13
C ARG A 248 -10.26 -20.56 -32.36
N LEU A 249 -11.27 -21.20 -31.76
CA LEU A 249 -11.10 -22.39 -30.94
C LEU A 249 -11.81 -23.59 -31.59
N THR A 250 -11.22 -24.76 -31.41
CA THR A 250 -11.81 -26.05 -31.83
C THR A 250 -12.89 -26.51 -30.85
N ALA A 251 -13.60 -27.59 -31.18
CA ALA A 251 -14.41 -28.27 -30.18
C ALA A 251 -13.51 -28.94 -29.13
N GLY A 252 -13.96 -28.97 -27.88
CA GLY A 252 -13.25 -29.60 -26.77
C GLY A 252 -12.82 -28.63 -25.68
N TRP A 253 -11.95 -29.12 -24.79
CA TRP A 253 -11.40 -28.35 -23.68
C TRP A 253 -10.26 -27.43 -24.12
N HIS A 254 -10.22 -26.25 -23.54
CA HIS A 254 -9.16 -25.26 -23.71
C HIS A 254 -8.74 -24.72 -22.35
N ARG A 255 -7.44 -24.65 -22.12
CA ARG A 255 -6.81 -24.13 -20.91
C ARG A 255 -6.72 -22.62 -21.00
N VAL A 256 -7.24 -21.91 -20.00
CA VAL A 256 -7.13 -20.45 -19.88
C VAL A 256 -6.30 -20.11 -18.64
N LEU A 257 -5.12 -19.55 -18.86
CA LEU A 257 -4.21 -19.13 -17.79
C LEU A 257 -4.05 -17.61 -17.84
N VAL A 258 -4.26 -16.95 -16.71
CA VAL A 258 -4.05 -15.52 -16.53
C VAL A 258 -2.83 -15.31 -15.65
N LYS A 259 -1.91 -14.48 -16.10
CA LYS A 259 -0.80 -13.94 -15.32
C LYS A 259 -1.09 -12.49 -15.01
N LEU A 260 -1.11 -12.12 -13.73
CA LEU A 260 -1.30 -10.75 -13.29
C LEU A 260 -0.08 -10.31 -12.48
N CYS A 261 0.56 -9.23 -12.92
CA CYS A 261 1.63 -8.59 -12.17
C CYS A 261 1.04 -7.54 -11.25
N GLN A 262 1.72 -7.23 -10.16
CA GLN A 262 1.31 -6.22 -9.20
C GLN A 262 2.50 -5.35 -8.84
N SER A 263 2.29 -4.05 -8.86
CA SER A 263 3.15 -3.04 -8.28
C SER A 263 2.66 -2.74 -6.88
N HIS A 264 1.57 -1.99 -6.75
CA HIS A 264 1.04 -1.53 -5.48
C HIS A 264 -0.45 -1.16 -5.56
N GLY A 265 -1.17 -1.30 -4.44
CA GLY A 265 -2.59 -0.93 -4.36
C GLY A 265 -3.52 -2.11 -4.57
N ASP A 266 -4.58 -1.92 -5.37
CA ASP A 266 -5.51 -3.01 -5.68
C ASP A 266 -4.80 -4.06 -6.57
N TRP A 267 -5.34 -5.28 -6.59
CA TRP A 267 -4.75 -6.36 -7.38
C TRP A 267 -5.88 -7.23 -7.92
N VAL A 268 -6.50 -6.71 -8.98
CA VAL A 268 -7.77 -7.22 -9.49
C VAL A 268 -7.72 -7.42 -11.01
N PHE A 269 -8.39 -8.48 -11.46
CA PHE A 269 -8.73 -8.64 -12.87
C PHE A 269 -10.15 -9.15 -13.03
N MET A 270 -10.66 -9.05 -14.25
CA MET A 270 -11.92 -9.64 -14.66
C MET A 270 -11.77 -10.20 -16.08
N LEU A 271 -12.40 -11.34 -16.35
CA LEU A 271 -12.35 -11.98 -17.66
C LEU A 271 -13.74 -12.50 -18.05
N ARG A 272 -14.16 -12.16 -19.26
CA ARG A 272 -15.39 -12.71 -19.86
C ARG A 272 -15.15 -13.24 -21.27
N VAL A 273 -15.98 -14.20 -21.66
CA VAL A 273 -15.94 -14.84 -22.98
C VAL A 273 -17.15 -14.40 -23.80
N THR A 274 -16.91 -13.88 -25.00
CA THR A 274 -17.94 -13.35 -25.90
C THR A 274 -17.76 -13.88 -27.32
N THR A 275 -18.67 -13.54 -28.23
CA THR A 275 -18.36 -13.52 -29.68
C THR A 275 -17.37 -12.39 -29.99
N PRO A 276 -16.75 -12.37 -31.18
CA PRO A 276 -15.94 -11.24 -31.63
C PRO A 276 -16.69 -9.89 -31.63
N SER A 277 -18.00 -9.89 -31.89
CA SER A 277 -18.88 -8.69 -31.81
C SER A 277 -19.16 -8.21 -30.38
N GLY A 278 -18.85 -9.03 -29.37
CA GLY A 278 -19.10 -8.70 -27.96
C GLY A 278 -20.37 -9.32 -27.36
N ALA A 279 -21.13 -10.12 -28.13
CA ALA A 279 -22.29 -10.85 -27.59
C ALA A 279 -21.83 -11.85 -26.54
N PRO A 280 -22.41 -11.85 -25.33
CA PRO A 280 -21.97 -12.76 -24.28
C PRO A 280 -22.24 -14.21 -24.68
N LEU A 281 -21.29 -15.10 -24.38
CA LEU A 281 -21.48 -16.53 -24.52
C LEU A 281 -21.86 -17.12 -23.15
N PRO A 282 -22.96 -17.86 -23.03
CA PRO A 282 -23.40 -18.39 -21.74
C PRO A 282 -22.38 -19.40 -21.21
N LEU A 283 -21.94 -19.15 -19.98
CA LEU A 283 -21.02 -20.03 -19.25
C LEU A 283 -21.80 -20.82 -18.19
N SER A 284 -21.58 -22.13 -18.16
CA SER A 284 -22.17 -23.06 -17.19
C SER A 284 -21.09 -23.84 -16.42
N PRO A 285 -21.29 -24.12 -15.12
CA PRO A 285 -20.39 -25.02 -14.39
C PRO A 285 -20.44 -26.43 -14.97
N TRP A 286 -19.30 -27.13 -14.94
CA TRP A 286 -19.26 -28.56 -15.28
C TRP A 286 -20.06 -29.41 -14.28
N GLN A 287 -21.01 -30.22 -14.77
CA GLN A 287 -21.84 -31.14 -13.97
C GLN A 287 -21.66 -32.62 -14.38
N GLY A 288 -20.51 -33.01 -14.95
CA GLY A 288 -20.21 -34.41 -15.28
C GLY A 288 -20.85 -34.98 -16.56
N SER A 289 -21.87 -34.34 -17.15
CA SER A 289 -22.55 -34.81 -18.38
C SER A 289 -22.58 -33.73 -19.44
N THR A 290 -22.18 -34.00 -20.70
CA THR A 290 -22.14 -33.06 -21.84
C THR A 290 -23.52 -32.85 -22.50
N ASP A 291 -24.38 -32.01 -21.92
CA ASP A 291 -25.42 -31.35 -22.70
C ASP A 291 -24.74 -30.33 -23.65
N GLY A 292 -24.84 -30.55 -24.96
CA GLY A 292 -24.05 -29.81 -25.96
C GLY A 292 -24.45 -28.34 -26.19
N SER A 293 -25.09 -27.68 -25.23
CA SER A 293 -25.81 -26.41 -25.42
C SER A 293 -25.06 -25.16 -24.96
N SER A 294 -24.06 -25.27 -24.09
CA SER A 294 -23.36 -24.11 -23.48
C SER A 294 -21.84 -24.32 -23.37
N ILE A 295 -21.09 -23.21 -23.25
CA ILE A 295 -19.66 -23.28 -22.92
C ILE A 295 -19.55 -23.58 -21.44
N ARG A 296 -18.72 -24.57 -21.09
CA ARG A 296 -18.58 -25.03 -19.70
C ARG A 296 -17.30 -24.52 -19.10
N VAL A 297 -17.32 -24.24 -17.80
CA VAL A 297 -16.15 -23.80 -17.04
C VAL A 297 -15.81 -24.88 -15.99
N LEU A 298 -14.52 -25.16 -15.85
CA LEU A 298 -14.00 -26.10 -14.86
C LEU A 298 -12.75 -25.54 -14.18
N ALA A 299 -12.80 -25.46 -12.85
CA ALA A 299 -11.69 -25.08 -11.99
C ALA A 299 -11.55 -26.01 -10.77
N ASP A 300 -12.14 -27.21 -10.82
CA ASP A 300 -11.94 -28.24 -9.80
C ASP A 300 -10.70 -29.06 -10.12
N ALA A 301 -9.69 -29.02 -9.24
CA ALA A 301 -8.41 -29.68 -9.46
C ALA A 301 -8.56 -31.21 -9.65
N THR A 302 -9.46 -31.84 -8.90
CA THR A 302 -9.67 -33.29 -8.94
C THR A 302 -10.26 -33.72 -10.28
N GLU A 303 -11.27 -32.99 -10.76
CA GLU A 303 -11.88 -33.26 -12.07
C GLU A 303 -10.95 -32.92 -13.23
N ILE A 304 -10.15 -31.85 -13.11
CA ILE A 304 -9.11 -31.49 -14.10
C ILE A 304 -8.10 -32.63 -14.27
N GLU A 305 -7.63 -33.22 -13.17
CA GLU A 305 -6.71 -34.36 -13.20
C GLU A 305 -7.36 -35.62 -13.77
N LYS A 306 -8.59 -35.95 -13.34
CA LYS A 306 -9.35 -37.10 -13.87
C LYS A 306 -9.55 -37.03 -15.38
N LEU A 307 -9.79 -35.83 -15.91
CA LEU A 307 -9.99 -35.59 -17.35
C LEU A 307 -8.66 -35.40 -18.11
N GLY A 308 -7.51 -35.38 -17.43
CA GLY A 308 -6.20 -35.23 -18.05
C GLY A 308 -5.95 -33.86 -18.68
N LEU A 309 -6.57 -32.79 -18.16
CA LEU A 309 -6.61 -31.49 -18.85
C LEU A 309 -5.38 -30.60 -18.63
N CYS A 310 -4.55 -30.89 -17.62
CA CYS A 310 -3.43 -30.02 -17.19
C CYS A 310 -2.53 -29.52 -18.34
N ASN A 311 -2.34 -30.36 -19.36
CA ASN A 311 -1.42 -30.11 -20.47
C ASN A 311 -2.13 -30.16 -21.84
N VAL A 312 -3.40 -29.78 -21.90
CA VAL A 312 -4.10 -29.59 -23.18
C VAL A 312 -3.39 -28.50 -23.99
N THR A 313 -3.08 -28.83 -25.24
CA THR A 313 -2.46 -27.94 -26.21
C THR A 313 -3.21 -28.02 -27.53
N SER A 314 -3.55 -26.88 -28.11
CA SER A 314 -4.14 -26.80 -29.46
C SER A 314 -3.55 -25.60 -30.23
N SER A 315 -3.75 -25.58 -31.54
CA SER A 315 -3.38 -24.43 -32.36
C SER A 315 -4.45 -23.34 -32.23
N VAL A 316 -4.11 -22.22 -31.60
CA VAL A 316 -5.01 -21.07 -31.45
C VAL A 316 -4.72 -20.05 -32.56
N SER A 317 -5.75 -19.65 -33.30
CA SER A 317 -5.61 -18.57 -34.29
C SER A 317 -6.18 -17.27 -33.73
N ILE A 318 -5.36 -16.22 -33.69
CA ILE A 318 -5.78 -14.88 -33.26
C ILE A 318 -6.56 -14.19 -34.38
N LEU A 319 -7.68 -13.56 -34.05
CA LEU A 319 -8.48 -12.73 -34.96
C LEU A 319 -8.88 -11.39 -34.30
N PRO A 320 -9.28 -10.38 -35.07
CA PRO A 320 -9.76 -9.12 -34.50
C PRO A 320 -11.05 -9.32 -33.70
N ALA A 321 -11.07 -8.83 -32.46
CA ALA A 321 -12.31 -8.56 -31.72
C ALA A 321 -12.77 -7.13 -31.96
N GLU A 322 -14.08 -6.88 -31.87
CA GLU A 322 -14.64 -5.54 -31.93
C GLU A 322 -14.17 -4.71 -30.71
N ASP A 323 -13.62 -3.54 -31.02
CA ASP A 323 -13.03 -2.61 -30.07
C ASP A 323 -13.15 -1.17 -30.63
N PRO A 324 -13.90 -0.27 -29.96
CA PRO A 324 -14.03 1.13 -30.36
C PRO A 324 -12.70 1.86 -30.54
N LEU A 325 -11.64 1.47 -29.81
CA LEU A 325 -10.31 2.04 -29.95
C LEU A 325 -9.84 2.01 -31.41
N ARG A 326 -9.99 0.85 -32.06
CA ARG A 326 -9.55 0.65 -33.46
C ARG A 326 -10.37 1.49 -34.43
N VAL A 327 -11.66 1.69 -34.14
CA VAL A 327 -12.55 2.49 -34.99
C VAL A 327 -12.15 3.96 -34.96
N PHE A 328 -11.91 4.52 -33.77
CA PHE A 328 -11.45 5.91 -33.64
C PHE A 328 -10.05 6.10 -34.26
N GLN A 329 -9.13 5.15 -34.06
CA GLN A 329 -7.82 5.18 -34.70
C GLN A 329 -7.91 5.16 -36.23
N ALA A 330 -8.75 4.30 -36.80
CA ALA A 330 -8.95 4.23 -38.25
C ALA A 330 -9.55 5.54 -38.80
N ARG A 331 -10.47 6.18 -38.05
CA ARG A 331 -11.05 7.48 -38.42
C ARG A 331 -9.98 8.58 -38.46
N ILE A 332 -9.08 8.62 -37.46
CA ILE A 332 -7.95 9.56 -37.43
C ILE A 332 -6.95 9.27 -38.55
N GLN A 333 -6.65 7.99 -38.83
CA GLN A 333 -5.77 7.62 -39.95
C GLN A 333 -6.35 8.07 -41.29
N ALA A 334 -7.65 7.91 -41.49
CA ALA A 334 -8.34 8.36 -42.71
C ALA A 334 -8.40 9.89 -42.82
N ASN A 335 -8.58 10.59 -41.70
CA ASN A 335 -8.59 12.05 -41.64
C ASN A 335 -7.89 12.57 -40.38
N PRO A 336 -6.58 12.88 -40.46
CA PRO A 336 -5.81 13.40 -39.31
C PRO A 336 -6.23 14.80 -38.84
N LYS A 337 -7.16 15.47 -39.54
CA LYS A 337 -7.72 16.77 -39.15
C LYS A 337 -9.14 16.65 -38.56
N ASP A 338 -9.57 15.44 -38.23
CA ASP A 338 -10.86 15.20 -37.57
C ASP A 338 -10.75 15.43 -36.05
N ALA A 339 -11.06 16.65 -35.61
CA ALA A 339 -10.96 17.02 -34.20
C ALA A 339 -11.86 16.16 -33.28
N ASP A 340 -13.05 15.79 -33.74
CA ASP A 340 -13.98 14.94 -32.97
C ASP A 340 -13.42 13.53 -32.82
N ALA A 341 -12.81 12.97 -33.87
CA ALA A 341 -12.20 11.64 -33.78
C ALA A 341 -11.07 11.60 -32.73
N HIS A 342 -10.22 12.63 -32.71
CA HIS A 342 -9.19 12.81 -31.69
C HIS A 342 -9.80 12.96 -30.29
N ALA A 343 -10.84 13.78 -30.13
CA ALA A 343 -11.52 13.97 -28.83
C ALA A 343 -12.22 12.70 -28.34
N HIS A 344 -12.89 11.95 -29.22
CA HIS A 344 -13.53 10.67 -28.89
C HIS A 344 -12.50 9.61 -28.52
N LEU A 345 -11.38 9.52 -29.24
CA LEU A 345 -10.28 8.63 -28.89
C LEU A 345 -9.70 9.01 -27.52
N ALA A 346 -9.48 10.30 -27.27
CA ALA A 346 -8.99 10.80 -25.98
C ALA A 346 -9.93 10.41 -24.83
N HIS A 347 -11.23 10.64 -25.00
CA HIS A 347 -12.24 10.30 -24.01
C HIS A 347 -12.31 8.78 -23.77
N TYR A 348 -12.34 7.98 -24.83
CA TYR A 348 -12.33 6.53 -24.74
C TYR A 348 -11.09 6.01 -23.99
N CYS A 349 -9.90 6.54 -24.33
CA CYS A 349 -8.66 6.21 -23.65
C CYS A 349 -8.71 6.62 -22.17
N ALA A 350 -9.17 7.83 -21.84
CA ALA A 350 -9.27 8.29 -20.46
C ALA A 350 -10.20 7.41 -19.61
N TRP A 351 -11.31 6.96 -20.18
CA TRP A 351 -12.26 6.05 -19.52
C TRP A 351 -11.67 4.64 -19.38
N LYS A 352 -11.25 4.02 -20.48
CA LYS A 352 -10.86 2.60 -20.51
C LYS A 352 -9.44 2.35 -20.04
N ARG A 353 -8.58 3.37 -20.04
CA ARG A 353 -7.17 3.31 -19.63
C ARG A 353 -6.39 2.17 -20.29
N ASN A 354 -6.66 1.87 -21.55
CA ASN A 354 -6.07 0.74 -22.28
C ASN A 354 -4.63 0.98 -22.80
N PHE A 355 -3.85 1.79 -22.09
CA PHE A 355 -2.47 2.17 -22.42
C PHE A 355 -1.69 2.41 -21.12
N ASP A 356 -0.36 2.35 -21.16
CA ASP A 356 0.47 2.69 -20.00
C ASP A 356 0.32 4.18 -19.68
N GLY A 357 0.04 4.53 -18.41
CA GLY A 357 -0.16 5.93 -17.99
C GLY A 357 0.96 6.88 -18.43
N SER A 358 2.19 6.39 -18.55
CA SER A 358 3.34 7.17 -19.05
C SER A 358 3.21 7.61 -20.51
N GLU A 359 2.45 6.90 -21.35
CA GLU A 359 2.19 7.28 -22.74
C GLU A 359 1.28 8.51 -22.85
N ARG A 360 0.45 8.78 -21.83
CA ARG A 360 -0.47 9.93 -21.78
C ARG A 360 -1.28 10.11 -23.07
N ARG A 361 -1.71 9.00 -23.67
CA ARG A 361 -2.36 9.00 -24.99
C ARG A 361 -3.61 9.87 -25.02
N HIS A 362 -4.45 9.75 -24.01
CA HIS A 362 -5.64 10.57 -23.81
C HIS A 362 -5.36 12.08 -23.83
N ILE A 363 -4.23 12.54 -23.28
CA ILE A 363 -3.83 13.96 -23.31
C ILE A 363 -3.34 14.34 -24.71
N THR A 364 -2.46 13.53 -25.30
CA THR A 364 -1.86 13.79 -26.62
C THR A 364 -2.94 13.93 -27.71
N GLU A 365 -3.90 13.02 -27.73
CA GLU A 365 -5.00 13.07 -28.70
C GLU A 365 -5.90 14.29 -28.47
N LEU A 366 -6.10 14.69 -27.21
CA LEU A 366 -6.93 15.85 -26.90
C LEU A 366 -6.24 17.18 -27.22
N GLU A 367 -4.91 17.26 -27.05
CA GLU A 367 -4.11 18.39 -27.52
C GLU A 367 -4.20 18.51 -29.05
N ALA A 368 -4.22 17.40 -29.79
CA ALA A 368 -4.45 17.41 -31.23
C ALA A 368 -5.85 17.95 -31.59
N ALA A 369 -6.90 17.50 -30.89
CA ALA A 369 -8.25 18.05 -31.08
C ALA A 369 -8.31 19.56 -30.83
N VAL A 370 -7.66 20.05 -29.75
CA VAL A 370 -7.56 21.48 -29.44
C VAL A 370 -6.74 22.25 -30.49
N ALA A 371 -5.69 21.66 -31.05
CA ALA A 371 -4.89 22.30 -32.09
C ALA A 371 -5.68 22.46 -33.41
N ILE A 372 -6.54 21.50 -33.74
CA ILE A 372 -7.39 21.54 -34.93
C ILE A 372 -8.55 22.54 -34.75
N ALA A 373 -9.20 22.54 -33.59
CA ALA A 373 -10.36 23.37 -33.29
C ALA A 373 -10.20 24.19 -31.99
N PRO A 374 -9.25 25.15 -31.94
CA PRO A 374 -8.93 25.91 -30.73
C PRO A 374 -10.06 26.83 -30.25
N TRP A 375 -11.07 27.07 -31.08
CA TRP A 375 -12.25 27.87 -30.76
C TRP A 375 -13.33 27.08 -30.00
N TYR A 376 -13.23 25.76 -29.92
CA TYR A 376 -14.27 24.93 -29.32
C TYR A 376 -14.04 24.72 -27.81
N PRO A 377 -14.87 25.32 -26.92
CA PRO A 377 -14.60 25.33 -25.48
C PRO A 377 -14.65 23.96 -24.81
N TYR A 378 -15.39 23.00 -25.36
CA TYR A 378 -15.51 21.66 -24.76
C TYR A 378 -14.22 20.84 -24.84
N TYR A 379 -13.41 20.96 -25.90
CA TYR A 379 -12.11 20.28 -25.94
C TYR A 379 -11.15 20.83 -24.90
N HIS A 380 -11.16 22.14 -24.66
CA HIS A 380 -10.40 22.77 -23.57
C HIS A 380 -10.91 22.35 -22.19
N LEU A 381 -12.22 22.16 -22.03
CA LEU A 381 -12.81 21.60 -20.82
C LEU A 381 -12.25 20.19 -20.56
N LEU A 382 -12.42 19.27 -21.52
CA LEU A 382 -11.92 17.90 -21.40
C LEU A 382 -10.42 17.90 -21.09
N LEU A 383 -9.63 18.75 -21.76
CA LEU A 383 -8.19 18.85 -21.53
C LEU A 383 -7.91 19.30 -20.10
N GLY A 384 -8.67 20.27 -19.60
CA GLY A 384 -8.64 20.69 -18.21
C GLY A 384 -8.95 19.59 -17.20
N TYR A 385 -9.87 18.68 -17.51
CA TYR A 385 -10.22 17.56 -16.61
C TYR A 385 -9.22 16.41 -16.65
N LEU A 386 -8.60 16.18 -17.80
CA LEU A 386 -7.74 15.02 -18.04
C LEU A 386 -6.24 15.30 -17.85
N HIS A 387 -5.82 16.56 -17.87
CA HIS A 387 -4.40 16.90 -17.80
C HIS A 387 -3.83 16.75 -16.38
N GLU A 388 -2.75 15.97 -16.23
CA GLU A 388 -2.08 15.72 -14.94
C GLU A 388 -1.25 16.92 -14.45
N ASP A 389 -0.56 17.64 -15.35
CA ASP A 389 0.14 18.87 -15.00
C ASP A 389 -0.84 19.98 -14.57
N PHE A 390 -0.64 20.49 -13.36
CA PHE A 390 -1.49 21.52 -12.76
C PHE A 390 -1.55 22.81 -13.59
N ASN A 391 -0.45 23.23 -14.22
CA ASN A 391 -0.42 24.48 -14.97
C ASN A 391 -1.14 24.34 -16.32
N ALA A 392 -0.97 23.23 -17.01
CA ALA A 392 -1.69 22.93 -18.24
C ALA A 392 -3.19 22.74 -17.98
N ARG A 393 -3.57 22.00 -16.94
CA ARG A 393 -4.96 21.89 -16.46
C ARG A 393 -5.61 23.26 -16.25
N ARG A 394 -4.96 24.15 -15.47
CA ARG A 394 -5.44 25.51 -15.24
C ARG A 394 -5.60 26.31 -16.54
N ARG A 395 -4.58 26.29 -17.41
CA ARG A 395 -4.60 27.05 -18.68
C ARG A 395 -5.73 26.59 -19.61
N ALA A 396 -5.95 25.28 -19.71
CA ALA A 396 -7.04 24.73 -20.50
C ALA A 396 -8.41 25.16 -19.96
N LEU A 397 -8.62 25.07 -18.64
CA LEU A 397 -9.86 25.54 -18.00
C LEU A 397 -10.07 27.06 -18.15
N GLU A 398 -9.03 27.87 -17.97
CA GLU A 398 -9.08 29.33 -18.20
C GLU A 398 -9.45 29.62 -19.65
N LYS A 399 -8.88 28.88 -20.62
CA LYS A 399 -9.21 29.04 -22.03
C LYS A 399 -10.66 28.64 -22.34
N ALA A 400 -11.16 27.55 -21.74
CA ALA A 400 -12.56 27.14 -21.86
C ALA A 400 -13.51 28.25 -21.34
N THR A 401 -13.23 28.84 -20.18
CA THR A 401 -14.03 29.95 -19.64
C THR A 401 -13.87 31.25 -20.44
N ALA A 402 -12.72 31.50 -21.06
CA ALA A 402 -12.55 32.68 -21.92
C ALA A 402 -13.35 32.57 -23.22
N LEU A 403 -13.47 31.35 -23.78
CA LEU A 403 -14.28 31.07 -24.96
C LEU A 403 -15.79 31.04 -24.64
N ALA A 404 -16.15 30.55 -23.45
CA ALA A 404 -17.53 30.48 -22.97
C ALA A 404 -17.61 30.93 -21.49
N PRO A 405 -17.84 32.23 -21.22
CA PRO A 405 -17.80 32.80 -19.86
C PRO A 405 -18.79 32.19 -18.85
N ASN A 406 -19.95 31.72 -19.32
CA ASN A 406 -20.97 31.09 -18.48
C ASN A 406 -20.92 29.55 -18.55
N PHE A 407 -19.76 28.97 -18.89
CA PHE A 407 -19.63 27.52 -18.99
C PHE A 407 -19.46 26.90 -17.59
N GLY A 408 -20.58 26.48 -16.99
CA GLY A 408 -20.65 25.99 -15.60
C GLY A 408 -19.60 24.94 -15.25
N ARG A 409 -19.39 23.92 -16.10
CA ARG A 409 -18.35 22.88 -15.90
C ARG A 409 -16.93 23.44 -15.92
N ALA A 410 -16.61 24.37 -16.81
CA ALA A 410 -15.27 24.97 -16.85
C ALA A 410 -15.01 25.81 -15.60
N LEU A 411 -16.01 26.59 -15.16
CA LEU A 411 -15.95 27.36 -13.93
C LEU A 411 -15.82 26.45 -12.69
N TYR A 412 -16.57 25.35 -12.63
CA TYR A 412 -16.43 24.36 -11.58
C TYR A 412 -15.05 23.68 -11.61
N GLY A 413 -14.53 23.35 -12.80
CA GLY A 413 -13.18 22.82 -12.97
C GLY A 413 -12.12 23.77 -12.38
N LEU A 414 -12.24 25.08 -12.62
CA LEU A 414 -11.38 26.09 -11.99
C LEU A 414 -11.58 26.14 -10.48
N ALA A 415 -12.82 26.07 -10.00
CA ALA A 415 -13.12 26.07 -8.57
C ALA A 415 -12.48 24.86 -7.86
N ALA A 416 -12.66 23.66 -8.41
CA ALA A 416 -12.09 22.42 -7.91
C ALA A 416 -10.55 22.47 -7.93
N TYR A 417 -9.95 22.94 -9.03
CA TYR A 417 -8.51 23.18 -9.13
C TYR A 417 -8.00 24.10 -8.01
N ASN A 418 -8.65 25.25 -7.78
CA ASN A 418 -8.24 26.17 -6.73
C ASN A 418 -8.45 25.58 -5.32
N ALA A 419 -9.49 24.78 -5.11
CA ALA A 419 -9.74 24.08 -3.85
C ALA A 419 -8.63 23.06 -3.54
N GLU A 420 -8.21 22.25 -4.52
CA GLU A 420 -7.08 21.31 -4.40
C GLU A 420 -5.77 22.03 -4.05
N ARG A 421 -5.55 23.23 -4.61
CA ARG A 421 -4.40 24.09 -4.31
C ARG A 421 -4.53 24.88 -3.01
N LYS A 422 -5.61 24.68 -2.25
CA LYS A 422 -5.93 25.39 -0.99
C LYS A 422 -6.05 26.91 -1.16
N LEU A 423 -6.31 27.37 -2.39
CA LEU A 423 -6.57 28.78 -2.73
C LEU A 423 -8.06 29.08 -2.53
N THR A 424 -8.49 29.12 -1.27
CA THR A 424 -9.93 29.10 -0.95
C THR A 424 -10.70 30.29 -1.54
N ASP A 425 -10.17 31.51 -1.47
CA ASP A 425 -10.90 32.70 -1.95
C ASP A 425 -11.27 32.56 -3.43
N LYS A 426 -10.32 32.11 -4.25
CA LYS A 426 -10.54 31.83 -5.68
C LYS A 426 -11.47 30.64 -5.88
N ALA A 427 -11.35 29.60 -5.05
CA ALA A 427 -12.22 28.43 -5.13
C ALA A 427 -13.68 28.80 -4.86
N LEU A 428 -13.93 29.64 -3.85
CA LEU A 428 -15.26 30.19 -3.54
C LEU A 428 -15.77 31.05 -4.70
N GLU A 429 -14.97 32.00 -5.19
CA GLU A 429 -15.34 32.88 -6.30
C GLU A 429 -15.78 32.08 -7.54
N PHE A 430 -14.97 31.11 -7.98
CA PHE A 430 -15.30 30.30 -9.15
C PHE A 430 -16.46 29.33 -8.90
N ALA A 431 -16.60 28.79 -7.68
CA ALA A 431 -17.74 27.93 -7.36
C ALA A 431 -19.06 28.71 -7.29
N GLU A 432 -19.05 29.95 -6.81
CA GLU A 432 -20.20 30.86 -6.86
C GLU A 432 -20.57 31.20 -8.31
N LYS A 433 -19.58 31.57 -9.13
CA LYS A 433 -19.79 31.80 -10.57
C LYS A 433 -20.36 30.57 -11.26
N ALA A 434 -19.83 29.38 -10.98
CA ALA A 434 -20.33 28.13 -11.55
C ALA A 434 -21.78 27.86 -11.12
N SER A 435 -22.12 28.09 -9.84
CA SER A 435 -23.49 27.92 -9.33
C SER A 435 -24.48 28.97 -9.85
N GLN A 436 -24.01 30.16 -10.24
CA GLN A 436 -24.84 31.20 -10.86
C GLN A 436 -25.03 30.94 -12.36
N ALA A 437 -23.98 30.49 -13.04
CA ALA A 437 -24.03 30.11 -14.45
C ALA A 437 -24.98 28.94 -14.67
N ASP A 438 -24.99 27.98 -13.73
CA ASP A 438 -25.96 26.90 -13.71
C ASP A 438 -26.50 26.62 -12.30
N PRO A 439 -27.70 27.11 -11.98
CA PRO A 439 -28.38 26.83 -10.71
C PRO A 439 -28.72 25.35 -10.48
N ASP A 440 -28.79 24.53 -11.54
CA ASP A 440 -29.10 23.11 -11.48
C ASP A 440 -27.85 22.22 -11.41
N TYR A 441 -26.64 22.79 -11.50
CA TYR A 441 -25.37 22.08 -11.32
C TYR A 441 -25.15 21.73 -9.84
N LEU A 442 -25.24 20.45 -9.47
CA LEU A 442 -25.07 20.02 -8.08
C LEU A 442 -23.62 20.14 -7.62
N ALA A 443 -22.65 19.78 -8.47
CA ALA A 443 -21.23 19.72 -8.11
C ALA A 443 -20.64 21.04 -7.53
N PRO A 444 -20.84 22.24 -8.12
CA PRO A 444 -20.32 23.49 -7.55
C PRO A 444 -21.03 23.88 -6.25
N ARG A 445 -22.33 23.61 -6.11
CA ARG A 445 -23.08 23.85 -4.87
C ARG A 445 -22.59 22.96 -3.73
N LEU A 446 -22.26 21.71 -4.05
CA LEU A 446 -21.60 20.80 -3.12
C LEU A 446 -20.19 21.26 -2.75
N LEU A 447 -19.41 21.72 -3.73
CA LEU A 447 -18.08 22.27 -3.47
C LEU A 447 -18.15 23.51 -2.57
N LEU A 448 -19.12 24.40 -2.77
CA LEU A 448 -19.39 25.54 -1.88
C LEU A 448 -19.68 25.08 -0.44
N ALA A 449 -20.53 24.07 -0.25
CA ALA A 449 -20.82 23.51 1.07
C ALA A 449 -19.54 22.97 1.75
N ARG A 450 -18.70 22.24 1.01
CA ARG A 450 -17.42 21.71 1.51
C ARG A 450 -16.46 22.82 1.89
N LEU A 451 -16.30 23.84 1.03
CA LEU A 451 -15.46 25.01 1.30
C LEU A 451 -15.95 25.76 2.54
N HIS A 452 -17.26 26.03 2.68
CA HIS A 452 -17.83 26.63 3.88
C HIS A 452 -17.51 25.82 5.15
N SER A 453 -17.59 24.49 5.10
CA SER A 453 -17.27 23.63 6.25
C SER A 453 -15.80 23.76 6.68
N THR A 454 -14.87 23.79 5.72
CA THR A 454 -13.43 23.95 5.99
C THR A 454 -13.10 25.31 6.61
N HIS A 455 -13.93 26.34 6.37
CA HIS A 455 -13.79 27.69 6.92
C HIS A 455 -14.69 27.96 8.13
N PHE A 456 -14.96 26.91 8.92
CA PHE A 456 -15.73 26.95 10.18
C PHE A 456 -17.21 27.38 10.03
N LEU A 457 -17.74 27.53 8.81
CA LEU A 457 -19.16 27.77 8.54
C LEU A 457 -19.93 26.44 8.42
N ARG A 458 -19.70 25.52 9.36
CA ARG A 458 -20.24 24.15 9.36
C ARG A 458 -21.77 24.10 9.38
N ALA A 459 -22.42 25.03 10.11
CA ALA A 459 -23.88 25.13 10.13
C ALA A 459 -24.47 25.53 8.76
N LYS A 460 -23.81 26.46 8.04
CA LYS A 460 -24.20 26.85 6.68
C LYS A 460 -23.99 25.69 5.69
N ALA A 461 -22.89 24.96 5.83
CA ALA A 461 -22.63 23.76 5.04
C ALA A 461 -23.72 22.69 5.24
N LEU A 462 -24.09 22.42 6.50
CA LEU A 462 -25.18 21.49 6.83
C LEU A 462 -26.53 21.96 6.26
N GLN A 463 -26.89 23.24 6.41
CA GLN A 463 -28.12 23.79 5.85
C GLN A 463 -28.18 23.67 4.33
N THR A 464 -27.04 23.90 3.66
CA THR A 464 -26.91 23.74 2.21
C THR A 464 -27.11 22.28 1.82
N ALA A 465 -26.41 21.36 2.49
CA ALA A 465 -26.53 19.92 2.25
C ALA A 465 -27.96 19.41 2.49
N GLN A 466 -28.66 19.89 3.53
CA GLN A 466 -30.07 19.58 3.79
C GLN A 466 -30.99 20.08 2.68
N THR A 467 -30.77 21.30 2.19
CA THR A 467 -31.55 21.87 1.08
C THR A 467 -31.34 21.04 -0.19
N LEU A 468 -30.10 20.70 -0.51
CA LEU A 468 -29.77 19.87 -1.67
C LEU A 468 -30.35 18.45 -1.51
N ALA A 469 -30.24 17.82 -0.35
CA ALA A 469 -30.78 16.47 -0.13
C ALA A 469 -32.31 16.40 -0.28
N LYS A 470 -33.03 17.50 0.01
CA LYS A 470 -34.47 17.61 -0.28
C LYS A 470 -34.76 17.70 -1.79
N GLN A 471 -33.90 18.38 -2.55
CA GLN A 471 -34.02 18.49 -4.00
C GLN A 471 -33.61 17.22 -4.74
N TYR A 472 -32.67 16.45 -4.18
CA TYR A 472 -32.13 15.21 -4.74
C TYR A 472 -32.27 14.06 -3.73
N PRO A 473 -33.50 13.59 -3.43
CA PRO A 473 -33.78 12.64 -2.35
C PRO A 473 -33.17 11.24 -2.55
N GLY A 474 -32.78 10.90 -3.79
CA GLY A 474 -32.09 9.65 -4.15
C GLY A 474 -30.57 9.71 -4.09
N SER A 475 -29.96 10.84 -3.73
CA SER A 475 -28.50 10.99 -3.76
C SER A 475 -27.84 10.52 -2.45
N ALA A 476 -27.27 9.32 -2.46
CA ALA A 476 -26.46 8.80 -1.35
C ALA A 476 -25.25 9.69 -1.04
N LEU A 477 -24.70 10.37 -2.06
CA LEU A 477 -23.63 11.37 -1.89
C LEU A 477 -24.05 12.49 -0.93
N LEU A 478 -25.24 13.07 -1.13
CA LEU A 478 -25.71 14.17 -0.28
C LEU A 478 -25.98 13.72 1.16
N GLN A 479 -26.50 12.52 1.34
CA GLN A 479 -26.72 11.94 2.67
C GLN A 479 -25.39 11.75 3.42
N ARG A 480 -24.33 11.28 2.73
CA ARG A 480 -22.98 11.20 3.31
C ARG A 480 -22.40 12.58 3.66
N GLU A 481 -22.55 13.57 2.78
CA GLU A 481 -22.08 14.94 3.05
C GLU A 481 -22.79 15.54 4.27
N MET A 482 -24.12 15.37 4.35
CA MET A 482 -24.89 15.75 5.54
C MET A 482 -24.37 15.06 6.80
N ALA A 483 -24.14 13.74 6.74
CA ALA A 483 -23.61 12.98 7.87
C ALA A 483 -22.26 13.51 8.35
N ARG A 484 -21.33 13.80 7.42
CA ARG A 484 -20.02 14.40 7.73
C ARG A 484 -20.15 15.76 8.42
N TYR A 485 -21.04 16.63 7.94
CA TYR A 485 -21.25 17.93 8.59
C TYR A 485 -21.87 17.80 9.98
N CYS A 486 -22.79 16.85 10.18
CA CYS A 486 -23.31 16.51 11.50
C CYS A 486 -22.21 16.00 12.44
N GLU A 487 -21.33 15.10 11.98
CA GLU A 487 -20.16 14.64 12.77
C GLU A 487 -19.28 15.84 13.21
N MET A 488 -18.97 16.76 12.28
CA MET A 488 -18.14 17.94 12.58
C MET A 488 -18.80 18.94 13.54
N LEU A 489 -20.13 18.87 13.70
CA LEU A 489 -20.92 19.65 14.65
C LEU A 489 -21.22 18.88 15.95
N ASN A 490 -20.67 17.68 16.10
CA ASN A 490 -20.93 16.77 17.23
C ASN A 490 -22.41 16.37 17.37
N MET A 491 -23.14 16.37 16.26
CA MET A 491 -24.55 15.97 16.13
C MET A 491 -24.64 14.46 15.82
N GLN A 492 -24.29 13.62 16.79
CA GLN A 492 -24.07 12.18 16.58
C GLN A 492 -25.31 11.43 16.06
N GLU A 493 -26.49 11.71 16.62
CA GLU A 493 -27.73 11.03 16.20
C GLU A 493 -28.13 11.41 14.77
N GLN A 494 -28.04 12.70 14.41
CA GLN A 494 -28.32 13.14 13.04
C GLN A 494 -27.29 12.60 12.05
N ALA A 495 -26.02 12.48 12.46
CA ALA A 495 -24.97 11.90 11.63
C ALA A 495 -25.26 10.42 11.31
N GLU A 496 -25.60 9.64 12.33
CA GLU A 496 -25.96 8.23 12.16
C GLU A 496 -27.20 8.05 11.29
N GLN A 497 -28.25 8.86 11.51
CA GLN A 497 -29.46 8.80 10.68
C GLN A 497 -29.14 9.08 9.21
N ALA A 498 -28.30 10.07 8.93
CA ALA A 498 -27.88 10.40 7.58
C ALA A 498 -26.99 9.29 6.97
N TYR A 499 -26.09 8.68 7.72
CA TYR A 499 -25.32 7.52 7.26
C TYR A 499 -26.19 6.28 7.01
N ARG A 500 -27.19 6.00 7.86
CA ARG A 500 -28.16 4.93 7.62
C ARG A 500 -28.95 5.17 6.34
N ARG A 501 -29.44 6.39 6.13
CA ARG A 501 -30.12 6.75 4.89
C ARG A 501 -29.20 6.64 3.67
N ALA A 502 -27.93 7.01 3.81
CA ALA A 502 -26.93 6.80 2.76
C ALA A 502 -26.72 5.31 2.45
N ALA A 503 -26.68 4.45 3.47
CA ALA A 503 -26.53 3.00 3.31
C ALA A 503 -27.78 2.31 2.74
N GLU A 504 -28.97 2.89 2.91
CA GLU A 504 -30.19 2.42 2.24
C GLU A 504 -30.16 2.72 0.72
N LEU A 505 -29.61 3.89 0.35
CA LEU A 505 -29.50 4.34 -1.04
C LEU A 505 -28.30 3.71 -1.78
N ASP A 506 -27.20 3.48 -1.06
CA ASP A 506 -26.00 2.78 -1.52
C ASP A 506 -25.61 1.70 -0.50
N SER A 507 -26.24 0.54 -0.69
CA SER A 507 -26.09 -0.67 0.12
C SER A 507 -24.70 -1.29 0.06
N CYS A 508 -23.86 -0.96 -0.93
CA CYS A 508 -22.51 -1.52 -1.03
C CYS A 508 -21.42 -0.50 -0.67
N SER A 509 -21.79 0.69 -0.21
CA SER A 509 -20.83 1.75 0.14
C SER A 509 -19.90 1.34 1.29
N ARG A 510 -18.67 0.94 0.97
CA ARG A 510 -17.64 0.57 1.96
C ARG A 510 -17.33 1.72 2.92
N GLU A 511 -17.28 2.96 2.42
CA GLU A 511 -17.08 4.17 3.24
C GLU A 511 -18.21 4.34 4.26
N THR A 512 -19.47 4.32 3.81
CA THR A 512 -20.65 4.51 4.67
C THR A 512 -20.78 3.40 5.70
N ARG A 513 -20.61 2.13 5.31
CA ARG A 513 -20.76 1.01 6.24
C ARG A 513 -19.64 0.98 7.27
N ARG A 514 -18.39 1.30 6.91
CA ARG A 514 -17.30 1.46 7.90
C ARG A 514 -17.62 2.56 8.92
N LYS A 515 -18.21 3.67 8.49
CA LYS A 515 -18.70 4.71 9.40
C LYS A 515 -19.78 4.20 10.35
N LEU A 516 -20.76 3.45 9.85
CA LEU A 516 -21.79 2.85 10.70
C LEU A 516 -21.23 1.77 11.65
N ILE A 517 -20.25 0.98 11.22
CA ILE A 517 -19.53 0.03 12.10
C ILE A 517 -18.82 0.78 13.23
N GLN A 518 -18.14 1.89 12.91
CA GLN A 518 -17.49 2.71 13.94
C GLN A 518 -18.49 3.31 14.92
N ILE A 519 -19.59 3.90 14.43
CA ILE A 519 -20.66 4.45 15.29
C ILE A 519 -21.25 3.35 16.19
N ALA A 520 -21.48 2.16 15.65
CA ALA A 520 -22.00 1.03 16.40
C ALA A 520 -20.99 0.57 17.48
N LYS A 521 -19.69 0.51 17.15
CA LYS A 521 -18.60 0.25 18.12
C LYS A 521 -18.58 1.27 19.25
N ASP A 522 -18.68 2.56 18.93
CA ASP A 522 -18.66 3.65 19.91
C ASP A 522 -19.88 3.61 20.85
N LYS A 523 -21.02 3.11 20.36
CA LYS A 523 -22.25 2.88 21.15
C LYS A 523 -22.25 1.55 21.91
N GLY A 524 -21.30 0.65 21.65
CA GLY A 524 -21.33 -0.72 22.15
C GLY A 524 -22.43 -1.61 21.52
N ASP A 525 -23.02 -1.19 20.40
CA ASP A 525 -24.02 -1.98 19.65
C ASP A 525 -23.31 -2.99 18.73
N LEU A 526 -22.92 -4.12 19.32
CA LEU A 526 -22.25 -5.20 18.59
C LEU A 526 -23.10 -5.74 17.44
N HIS A 527 -24.41 -5.89 17.66
CA HIS A 527 -25.30 -6.51 16.67
C HIS A 527 -25.36 -5.66 15.40
N ALA A 528 -25.49 -4.34 15.53
CA ALA A 528 -25.44 -3.43 14.40
C ALA A 528 -24.07 -3.45 13.70
N ALA A 529 -22.97 -3.48 14.46
CA ALA A 529 -21.62 -3.54 13.88
C ALA A 529 -21.40 -4.82 13.04
N ILE A 530 -21.82 -5.98 13.55
CA ILE A 530 -21.75 -7.25 12.84
C ILE A 530 -22.65 -7.25 11.60
N ALA A 531 -23.89 -6.76 11.71
CA ALA A 531 -24.80 -6.71 10.57
C ALA A 531 -24.25 -5.87 9.41
N HIS A 532 -23.51 -4.80 9.70
CA HIS A 532 -22.83 -4.01 8.68
C HIS A 532 -21.60 -4.71 8.09
N CYS A 533 -20.85 -5.50 8.87
CA CYS A 533 -19.80 -6.37 8.33
C CYS A 533 -20.39 -7.44 7.40
N ASP A 534 -21.50 -8.06 7.80
CA ASP A 534 -22.18 -9.09 7.00
C ASP A 534 -22.70 -8.54 5.68
N ALA A 535 -23.26 -7.33 5.69
CA ALA A 535 -23.68 -6.66 4.46
C ALA A 535 -22.50 -6.37 3.50
N LEU A 536 -21.29 -6.08 4.02
CA LEU A 536 -20.10 -5.94 3.18
C LEU A 536 -19.60 -7.29 2.67
N LEU A 537 -19.58 -8.32 3.52
CA LEU A 537 -19.15 -9.67 3.16
C LEU A 537 -20.08 -10.33 2.12
N GLN A 538 -21.35 -9.93 2.04
CA GLN A 538 -22.23 -10.36 0.93
C GLN A 538 -21.74 -9.87 -0.44
N ARG A 539 -21.10 -8.69 -0.52
CA ARG A 539 -20.53 -8.14 -1.77
C ARG A 539 -19.10 -8.61 -2.02
N TRP A 540 -18.31 -8.76 -0.96
CA TRP A 540 -16.91 -9.19 -0.99
C TRP A 540 -16.69 -10.38 -0.05
N PRO A 541 -17.14 -11.58 -0.43
CA PRO A 541 -17.09 -12.76 0.43
C PRO A 541 -15.66 -13.25 0.68
N SER A 542 -14.69 -12.85 -0.14
CA SER A 542 -13.27 -13.16 -0.01
C SER A 542 -12.48 -12.18 0.85
N ASP A 543 -13.07 -11.05 1.28
CA ASP A 543 -12.34 -9.98 1.96
C ASP A 543 -11.91 -10.41 3.37
N ALA A 544 -10.68 -10.90 3.46
CA ALA A 544 -10.06 -11.38 4.68
C ALA A 544 -10.01 -10.28 5.76
N SER A 545 -9.86 -9.01 5.40
CA SER A 545 -9.82 -7.92 6.36
C SER A 545 -11.17 -7.73 7.06
N LEU A 546 -12.28 -7.84 6.31
CA LEU A 546 -13.62 -7.75 6.87
C LEU A 546 -13.96 -8.95 7.77
N MET A 547 -13.50 -10.16 7.42
CA MET A 547 -13.63 -11.34 8.28
C MET A 547 -12.94 -11.14 9.63
N LEU A 548 -11.72 -10.61 9.62
CA LEU A 548 -10.95 -10.36 10.84
C LEU A 548 -11.53 -9.20 11.67
N GLU A 549 -12.08 -8.16 11.04
CA GLU A 549 -12.79 -7.10 11.75
C GLU A 549 -14.06 -7.64 12.44
N LYS A 550 -14.81 -8.53 11.78
CA LYS A 550 -15.95 -9.23 12.39
C LYS A 550 -15.50 -10.15 13.54
N ALA A 551 -14.36 -10.82 13.40
CA ALA A 551 -13.80 -11.66 14.47
C ALA A 551 -13.45 -10.84 15.73
N ASP A 552 -12.83 -9.66 15.58
CA ASP A 552 -12.54 -8.76 16.70
C ASP A 552 -13.80 -8.29 17.44
N LEU A 553 -14.85 -7.97 16.68
CA LEU A 553 -16.15 -7.57 17.21
C LEU A 553 -16.76 -8.68 18.08
N LEU A 554 -16.75 -9.92 17.59
CA LEU A 554 -17.22 -11.11 18.32
C LEU A 554 -16.39 -11.37 19.59
N ALA A 555 -15.06 -11.27 19.48
CA ALA A 555 -14.14 -11.48 20.59
C ALA A 555 -14.31 -10.46 21.72
N THR A 556 -14.70 -9.22 21.41
CA THR A 556 -15.01 -8.18 22.41
C THR A 556 -16.13 -8.62 23.37
N HIS A 557 -17.02 -9.50 22.92
CA HIS A 557 -18.12 -10.06 23.71
C HIS A 557 -17.88 -11.51 24.11
N SER A 558 -16.62 -11.94 24.15
CA SER A 558 -16.19 -13.29 24.53
C SER A 558 -16.74 -14.42 23.66
N GLN A 559 -17.15 -14.13 22.42
CA GLN A 559 -17.55 -15.16 21.44
C GLN A 559 -16.33 -15.67 20.66
N TYR A 560 -15.35 -16.23 21.38
CA TYR A 560 -14.04 -16.57 20.82
C TYR A 560 -14.11 -17.70 19.79
N GLU A 561 -15.01 -18.67 19.94
CA GLU A 561 -15.15 -19.80 19.02
C GLU A 561 -15.59 -19.36 17.61
N GLN A 562 -16.52 -18.40 17.55
CA GLN A 562 -16.94 -17.81 16.28
C GLN A 562 -15.84 -16.94 15.67
N ALA A 563 -15.12 -16.19 16.50
CA ALA A 563 -13.97 -15.38 16.07
C ALA A 563 -12.84 -16.25 15.49
N ILE A 564 -12.54 -17.39 16.15
CA ILE A 564 -11.58 -18.39 15.67
C ILE A 564 -12.03 -18.97 14.33
N SER A 565 -13.32 -19.32 14.21
CA SER A 565 -13.87 -19.86 12.95
C SER A 565 -13.70 -18.90 11.77
N LEU A 566 -13.87 -17.59 12.00
CA LEU A 566 -13.61 -16.56 10.98
C LEU A 566 -12.12 -16.39 10.67
N CYS A 567 -11.24 -16.49 11.67
CA CYS A 567 -9.79 -16.46 11.43
C CYS A 567 -9.35 -17.68 10.61
N MET A 568 -9.89 -18.86 10.90
CA MET A 568 -9.63 -20.08 10.12
C MET A 568 -10.15 -19.96 8.69
N ALA A 569 -11.38 -19.47 8.49
CA ALA A 569 -11.91 -19.21 7.15
C ALA A 569 -11.02 -18.22 6.36
N SER A 570 -10.50 -17.19 7.02
CA SER A 570 -9.53 -16.25 6.43
C SER A 570 -8.21 -16.94 6.04
N LEU A 571 -7.71 -17.87 6.86
CA LEU A 571 -6.50 -18.65 6.58
C LEU A 571 -6.71 -19.72 5.50
N ASP A 572 -7.91 -20.28 5.37
CA ASP A 572 -8.26 -21.18 4.26
C ASP A 572 -8.17 -20.44 2.92
N LEU A 573 -8.63 -19.18 2.88
CA LEU A 573 -8.48 -18.29 1.73
C LEU A 573 -7.03 -17.84 1.51
N CYS A 574 -6.32 -17.49 2.58
CA CYS A 574 -4.96 -16.97 2.53
C CYS A 574 -4.12 -17.49 3.72
N PRO A 575 -3.40 -18.62 3.55
CA PRO A 575 -2.62 -19.26 4.62
C PRO A 575 -1.51 -18.37 5.19
N HIS A 576 -0.93 -17.50 4.37
CA HIS A 576 0.15 -16.60 4.76
C HIS A 576 -0.37 -15.22 5.23
N ASN A 577 -1.53 -15.17 5.87
CA ASN A 577 -2.07 -13.95 6.46
C ASN A 577 -1.60 -13.80 7.92
N ALA A 578 -0.50 -13.08 8.11
CA ALA A 578 0.11 -12.87 9.42
C ALA A 578 -0.85 -12.25 10.45
N THR A 579 -1.72 -11.33 10.04
CA THR A 579 -2.73 -10.71 10.92
C THR A 579 -3.78 -11.72 11.37
N ALA A 580 -4.18 -12.65 10.50
CA ALA A 580 -5.13 -13.71 10.86
C ALA A 580 -4.50 -14.70 11.86
N LEU A 581 -3.24 -15.09 11.66
CA LEU A 581 -2.48 -15.94 12.59
C LEU A 581 -2.31 -15.27 13.96
N GLU A 582 -1.95 -13.98 13.98
CA GLU A 582 -1.84 -13.22 15.23
C GLU A 582 -3.16 -13.24 16.02
N LYS A 583 -4.27 -12.89 15.37
CA LYS A 583 -5.60 -12.87 15.99
C LYS A 583 -6.06 -14.24 16.45
N LEU A 584 -5.82 -15.28 15.64
CA LEU A 584 -6.10 -16.65 16.01
C LEU A 584 -5.36 -17.04 17.29
N GLY A 585 -4.07 -16.72 17.40
CA GLY A 585 -3.30 -16.97 18.60
C GLY A 585 -3.83 -16.21 19.81
N HIS A 586 -4.19 -14.93 19.65
CA HIS A 586 -4.81 -14.14 20.73
C HIS A 586 -6.11 -14.78 21.24
N PHE A 587 -7.00 -15.20 20.34
CA PHE A 587 -8.28 -15.81 20.74
C PHE A 587 -8.10 -17.20 21.35
N GLN A 588 -7.18 -18.01 20.83
CA GLN A 588 -6.83 -19.32 21.39
C GLN A 588 -6.25 -19.18 22.80
N HIS A 589 -5.37 -18.20 23.03
CA HIS A 589 -4.82 -17.95 24.36
C HIS A 589 -5.92 -17.57 25.37
N ARG A 590 -6.92 -16.78 24.96
CA ARG A 590 -8.08 -16.45 25.82
C ARG A 590 -8.94 -17.67 26.17
N LEU A 591 -8.92 -18.71 25.33
CA LEU A 591 -9.53 -20.01 25.61
C LEU A 591 -8.59 -20.99 26.35
N GLY A 592 -7.42 -20.55 26.81
CA GLY A 592 -6.45 -21.36 27.54
C GLY A 592 -5.60 -22.28 26.66
N GLN A 593 -5.64 -22.13 25.33
CA GLN A 593 -4.93 -22.96 24.36
C GLN A 593 -3.54 -22.39 24.04
N LEU A 594 -2.72 -22.17 25.08
CA LEU A 594 -1.42 -21.50 24.94
C LEU A 594 -0.46 -22.18 23.94
N PRO A 595 -0.34 -23.52 23.85
CA PRO A 595 0.54 -24.14 22.86
C PRO A 595 0.15 -23.83 21.40
N ALA A 596 -1.14 -23.87 21.09
CA ALA A 596 -1.65 -23.53 19.76
C ALA A 596 -1.45 -22.04 19.46
N ALA A 597 -1.68 -21.19 20.46
CA ALA A 597 -1.46 -19.75 20.34
C ALA A 597 0.02 -19.42 20.04
N MET A 598 0.94 -20.08 20.75
CA MET A 598 2.37 -19.91 20.56
C MET A 598 2.81 -20.27 19.14
N ASN A 599 2.32 -21.38 18.60
CA ASN A 599 2.61 -21.79 17.22
C ASN A 599 2.13 -20.72 16.21
N ASN A 600 0.89 -20.26 16.35
CA ASN A 600 0.33 -19.24 15.46
C ASN A 600 1.07 -17.90 15.54
N TRP A 601 1.47 -17.46 16.74
CA TRP A 601 2.25 -16.23 16.89
C TRP A 601 3.66 -16.37 16.32
N GLN A 602 4.30 -17.53 16.46
CA GLN A 602 5.60 -17.80 15.85
C GLN A 602 5.52 -17.77 14.32
N GLU A 603 4.49 -18.38 13.73
CA GLU A 603 4.24 -18.28 12.29
C GLU A 603 3.94 -16.84 11.86
N ALA A 604 3.13 -16.10 12.62
CA ALA A 604 2.86 -14.68 12.36
C ALA A 604 4.13 -13.82 12.41
N LEU A 605 5.02 -14.07 13.38
CA LEU A 605 6.31 -13.40 13.50
C LEU A 605 7.32 -13.83 12.43
N ALA A 606 7.24 -15.05 11.91
CA ALA A 606 8.04 -15.47 10.75
C ALA A 606 7.64 -14.69 9.48
N LEU A 607 6.35 -14.37 9.34
CA LEU A 607 5.83 -13.57 8.22
C LEU A 607 6.01 -12.05 8.43
N MET A 608 5.93 -11.56 9.68
CA MET A 608 6.14 -10.16 10.05
C MET A 608 7.08 -10.00 11.27
N PRO A 609 8.40 -10.22 11.10
CA PRO A 609 9.39 -10.15 12.19
C PRO A 609 9.45 -8.78 12.90
N GLN A 610 9.02 -7.73 12.21
CA GLN A 610 8.99 -6.35 12.70
C GLN A 610 7.82 -6.03 13.64
N ASN A 611 6.90 -6.97 13.89
CA ASN A 611 5.77 -6.75 14.81
C ASN A 611 6.25 -6.75 16.28
N ALA A 612 6.74 -5.59 16.74
CA ALA A 612 7.30 -5.43 18.08
C ALA A 612 6.30 -5.77 19.20
N ALA A 613 5.02 -5.41 19.03
CA ALA A 613 3.99 -5.67 20.03
C ALA A 613 3.76 -7.18 20.23
N LEU A 614 3.67 -7.93 19.12
CA LEU A 614 3.52 -9.38 19.19
C LEU A 614 4.76 -10.06 19.76
N LYS A 615 5.95 -9.57 19.40
CA LYS A 615 7.22 -10.08 19.95
C LYS A 615 7.31 -9.90 21.45
N GLU A 616 7.06 -8.68 21.96
CA GLU A 616 7.03 -8.40 23.41
C GLU A 616 6.01 -9.29 24.13
N TYR A 617 4.85 -9.54 23.50
CA TYR A 617 3.80 -10.39 24.05
C TYR A 617 4.23 -11.86 24.15
N VAL A 618 4.84 -12.41 23.09
CA VAL A 618 5.38 -13.79 23.08
C VAL A 618 6.53 -13.94 24.08
N GLU A 619 7.44 -12.96 24.14
CA GLU A 619 8.56 -12.94 25.08
C GLU A 619 8.10 -12.93 26.53
N PHE A 620 7.06 -12.16 26.86
CA PHE A 620 6.45 -12.16 28.19
C PHE A 620 5.89 -13.53 28.61
N LEU A 621 5.36 -14.29 27.64
CA LEU A 621 4.75 -15.61 27.87
C LEU A 621 5.74 -16.78 27.79
N THR A 622 6.96 -16.55 27.29
CA THR A 622 7.98 -17.59 27.14
C THR A 622 8.73 -17.77 28.48
N PRO A 623 8.76 -18.98 29.06
CA PRO A 623 9.54 -19.24 30.28
C PRO A 623 11.02 -18.91 30.04
N GLN A 624 11.65 -18.14 30.96
CA GLN A 624 13.08 -17.83 30.86
C GLN A 624 13.91 -19.12 30.99
N GLU A 625 14.50 -19.58 29.88
CA GLU A 625 15.49 -20.67 29.86
C GLU A 625 16.72 -20.37 30.73
N ASP A 626 17.38 -21.45 31.17
CA ASP A 626 18.54 -21.45 32.07
C ASP A 626 19.58 -20.33 31.79
N ALA A 627 19.78 -19.49 32.80
CA ALA A 627 20.57 -18.28 32.71
C ALA A 627 22.10 -18.57 32.72
N PHE A 628 22.77 -18.46 31.56
CA PHE A 628 24.23 -18.65 31.42
C PHE A 628 25.06 -17.79 32.38
N GLU A 629 24.52 -16.66 32.83
CA GLU A 629 25.16 -15.71 33.72
C GLU A 629 25.21 -16.17 35.19
N GLN A 630 24.32 -17.08 35.61
CA GLN A 630 24.00 -17.34 37.02
C GLN A 630 25.22 -17.72 37.86
N LYS A 631 26.16 -18.49 37.30
CA LYS A 631 27.38 -18.95 38.00
C LYS A 631 28.38 -17.84 38.31
N TYR A 632 28.25 -16.66 37.70
CA TYR A 632 29.18 -15.53 37.88
C TYR A 632 28.60 -14.40 38.72
N VAL A 633 27.28 -14.35 38.89
CA VAL A 633 26.59 -13.29 39.64
C VAL A 633 27.03 -13.34 41.11
N LEU A 634 27.45 -12.20 41.66
CA LEU A 634 27.71 -12.09 43.09
C LEU A 634 26.39 -11.85 43.83
N ASP A 635 26.16 -12.58 44.91
CA ASP A 635 25.00 -12.34 45.77
C ASP A 635 25.18 -11.09 46.65
N LYS A 636 24.13 -10.75 47.39
CA LYS A 636 24.13 -9.58 48.28
C LYS A 636 25.22 -9.65 49.36
N ASP A 637 25.53 -10.84 49.87
CA ASP A 637 26.44 -11.00 51.00
C ASP A 637 27.89 -10.87 50.53
N ALA A 638 28.21 -11.31 49.31
CA ALA A 638 29.46 -11.02 48.63
C ALA A 638 29.63 -9.52 48.35
N LEU A 639 28.58 -8.83 47.88
CA LEU A 639 28.63 -7.39 47.64
C LEU A 639 28.82 -6.58 48.94
N LEU A 640 28.16 -6.97 50.03
CA LEU A 640 28.32 -6.32 51.34
C LEU A 640 29.73 -6.55 51.92
N ARG A 641 30.33 -7.75 51.76
CA ARG A 641 31.73 -8.00 52.13
C ARG A 641 32.70 -7.11 51.35
N LEU A 642 32.53 -7.00 50.04
CA LEU A 642 33.33 -6.07 49.22
C LEU A 642 33.15 -4.63 49.69
N SER A 643 31.95 -4.23 50.13
CA SER A 643 31.67 -2.90 50.68
C SER A 643 32.45 -2.61 51.96
N THR A 644 32.62 -3.59 52.85
CA THR A 644 33.39 -3.42 54.09
C THR A 644 34.90 -3.42 53.86
N GLU A 645 35.38 -4.20 52.88
CA GLU A 645 36.79 -4.25 52.49
C GLU A 645 37.21 -3.02 51.66
N ALA A 646 36.24 -2.33 51.06
CA ALA A 646 36.47 -1.15 50.27
C ALA A 646 36.76 0.09 51.12
N SER A 647 38.01 0.57 51.04
CA SER A 647 38.43 1.89 51.52
C SER A 647 38.56 2.86 50.35
N ALA A 648 38.06 4.09 50.51
CA ALA A 648 38.18 5.19 49.55
C ALA A 648 39.17 6.26 50.06
N PRO A 649 39.95 6.89 49.16
CA PRO A 649 40.57 8.19 49.40
C PRO A 649 39.55 9.24 49.87
N ALA A 650 39.99 10.22 50.67
CA ALA A 650 39.11 11.18 51.35
C ALA A 650 38.28 12.08 50.41
N ASP A 651 38.65 12.19 49.14
CA ASP A 651 38.02 13.03 48.11
C ASP A 651 36.99 12.30 47.22
N GLU A 652 36.80 10.99 47.41
CA GLU A 652 35.94 10.19 46.53
C GLU A 652 34.43 10.33 46.81
N SER A 653 33.62 10.29 45.76
CA SER A 653 32.15 10.26 45.87
C SER A 653 31.57 8.85 45.96
N ALA A 654 32.11 7.87 45.23
CA ALA A 654 31.65 6.49 45.24
C ALA A 654 32.77 5.50 44.95
N ILE A 655 32.57 4.24 45.35
CA ILE A 655 33.46 3.12 45.02
C ILE A 655 32.67 2.10 44.21
N CYS A 656 33.20 1.69 43.06
CA CYS A 656 32.64 0.57 42.31
C CYS A 656 33.08 -0.74 42.99
N LEU A 657 32.16 -1.43 43.65
CA LEU A 657 32.44 -2.69 44.34
C LEU A 657 32.64 -3.82 43.34
N LEU A 658 31.76 -3.87 42.33
CA LEU A 658 31.78 -4.87 41.27
C LEU A 658 31.39 -4.23 39.93
N ASP A 659 32.18 -4.52 38.90
CA ASP A 659 31.77 -4.40 37.49
C ASP A 659 31.94 -5.77 36.80
N LEU A 660 30.85 -6.53 36.72
CA LEU A 660 30.79 -7.82 36.05
C LEU A 660 30.12 -7.66 34.68
N THR A 661 30.79 -8.14 33.64
CA THR A 661 30.22 -8.29 32.30
C THR A 661 30.42 -9.71 31.79
N VAL A 662 29.33 -10.38 31.41
CA VAL A 662 29.33 -11.73 30.83
C VAL A 662 28.83 -11.68 29.40
N TRP A 663 29.68 -12.03 28.44
CA TRP A 663 29.33 -12.16 27.03
C TRP A 663 29.13 -13.62 26.68
N LYS A 664 27.97 -13.98 26.13
CA LYS A 664 27.72 -15.25 25.47
C LYS A 664 27.61 -15.02 23.97
N VAL A 665 28.60 -15.49 23.22
CA VAL A 665 28.65 -15.36 21.75
C VAL A 665 28.10 -16.64 21.13
N HIS A 666 27.23 -16.51 20.14
CA HIS A 666 26.68 -17.65 19.40
C HIS A 666 27.50 -17.96 18.14
N ALA A 667 27.28 -19.14 17.54
CA ALA A 667 27.91 -19.52 16.27
C ALA A 667 27.62 -18.48 15.16
N SER A 668 26.43 -17.89 15.15
CA SER A 668 26.01 -16.82 14.23
C SER A 668 26.75 -15.49 14.42
N GLY A 669 27.48 -15.29 15.52
CA GLY A 669 28.11 -14.01 15.87
C GLY A 669 27.20 -13.04 16.63
N LEU A 670 25.89 -13.33 16.68
CA LEU A 670 24.97 -12.71 17.64
C LEU A 670 25.41 -13.04 19.07
N HIS A 671 25.02 -12.22 20.03
CA HIS A 671 25.42 -12.42 21.42
C HIS A 671 24.38 -11.94 22.41
N SER A 672 24.43 -12.55 23.60
CA SER A 672 23.78 -12.05 24.81
C SER A 672 24.83 -11.49 25.76
N THR A 673 24.52 -10.37 26.40
CA THR A 673 25.39 -9.73 27.38
C THR A 673 24.65 -9.56 28.69
N PHE A 674 25.26 -9.95 29.79
CA PHE A 674 24.77 -9.66 31.14
C PHE A 674 25.73 -8.70 31.83
N HIS A 675 25.15 -7.73 32.55
CA HIS A 675 25.89 -6.77 33.36
C HIS A 675 25.36 -6.82 34.80
N GLN A 676 26.29 -6.83 35.76
CA GLN A 676 26.01 -6.58 37.18
C GLN A 676 26.98 -5.52 37.67
N ARG A 677 26.45 -4.37 38.11
CA ARG A 677 27.25 -3.29 38.67
C ARG A 677 26.76 -2.95 40.07
N ALA A 678 27.71 -2.82 41.01
CA ALA A 678 27.42 -2.45 42.39
C ALA A 678 28.33 -1.31 42.85
N PHE A 679 27.76 -0.32 43.53
CA PHE A 679 28.47 0.88 43.98
C PHE A 679 28.19 1.17 45.45
N LYS A 680 29.23 1.46 46.23
CA LYS A 680 29.13 2.03 47.58
C LYS A 680 29.17 3.55 47.48
N LEU A 681 28.13 4.20 47.98
CA LEU A 681 28.02 5.66 47.98
C LEU A 681 28.75 6.21 49.21
N VAL A 682 29.74 7.08 49.03
CA VAL A 682 30.57 7.59 50.15
C VAL A 682 29.98 8.87 50.74
N ASN A 683 29.33 9.70 49.92
CA ASN A 683 28.74 10.98 50.32
C ASN A 683 27.42 11.29 49.60
N ASP A 684 26.72 12.34 50.04
CA ASP A 684 25.42 12.73 49.49
C ASP A 684 25.48 13.19 48.03
N LYS A 685 26.65 13.65 47.57
CA LYS A 685 26.86 13.97 46.15
C LYS A 685 26.72 12.71 45.29
N ALA A 686 27.27 11.58 45.73
CA ALA A 686 27.05 10.30 45.06
C ALA A 686 25.60 9.81 45.18
N ALA A 687 24.93 10.01 46.32
CA ALA A 687 23.50 9.71 46.43
C ALA A 687 22.66 10.42 45.37
N ASN A 688 23.02 11.65 44.99
CA ASN A 688 22.37 12.37 43.89
C ASN A 688 22.80 11.88 42.49
N GLU A 689 24.08 11.56 42.28
CA GLU A 689 24.59 11.08 40.99
C GLU A 689 24.05 9.69 40.60
N PHE A 690 23.86 8.81 41.58
CA PHE A 690 23.41 7.43 41.38
C PHE A 690 21.88 7.25 41.46
N ARG A 691 21.09 8.34 41.48
CA ARG A 691 19.62 8.27 41.51
C ARG A 691 19.03 7.56 40.32
N THR A 692 19.70 7.52 39.18
CA THR A 692 19.19 6.88 37.98
C THR A 692 20.27 6.07 37.27
N PHE A 693 19.94 4.81 36.98
CA PHE A 693 20.75 3.93 36.16
C PHE A 693 20.10 3.73 34.80
N TYR A 694 20.93 3.57 33.77
CA TYR A 694 20.46 3.44 32.39
C TYR A 694 21.01 2.16 31.76
N ALA A 695 20.12 1.35 31.20
CA ALA A 695 20.49 0.30 30.26
C ALA A 695 20.18 0.77 28.83
N ARG A 696 21.21 0.93 28.00
CA ARG A 696 21.10 1.39 26.60
C ARG A 696 20.89 0.19 25.68
N TYR A 697 20.00 0.31 24.71
CA TYR A 697 19.72 -0.73 23.71
C TYR A 697 19.19 -0.15 22.39
N ALA A 698 19.32 -0.90 21.31
CA ALA A 698 18.72 -0.60 20.01
C ALA A 698 17.50 -1.53 19.76
N PRO A 699 16.26 -1.05 19.89
CA PRO A 699 15.05 -1.87 19.96
C PRO A 699 14.76 -2.67 18.68
N LEU A 700 15.29 -2.24 17.52
CA LEU A 700 15.13 -2.96 16.25
C LEU A 700 15.94 -4.27 16.19
N VAL A 701 17.04 -4.35 16.94
CA VAL A 701 18.00 -5.46 16.83
C VAL A 701 18.44 -6.02 18.18
N GLN A 702 17.99 -5.44 19.29
CA GLN A 702 18.32 -5.85 20.65
C GLN A 702 17.10 -5.73 21.57
N ASP A 703 17.02 -6.64 22.53
CA ASP A 703 16.15 -6.55 23.70
C ASP A 703 16.99 -6.25 24.96
N VAL A 704 16.36 -5.62 25.96
CA VAL A 704 16.95 -5.33 27.27
C VAL A 704 16.04 -5.77 28.42
N ILE A 705 16.56 -6.60 29.31
CA ILE A 705 15.84 -7.13 30.48
C ILE A 705 16.54 -6.62 31.74
N VAL A 706 15.84 -5.82 32.57
CA VAL A 706 16.34 -5.49 33.91
C VAL A 706 16.08 -6.67 34.82
N LYS A 707 17.14 -7.35 35.26
CA LYS A 707 17.04 -8.55 36.10
C LYS A 707 16.87 -8.19 37.58
N GLN A 708 17.60 -7.17 38.04
CA GLN A 708 17.58 -6.75 39.43
C GLN A 708 18.01 -5.28 39.56
N ALA A 709 17.33 -4.53 40.42
CA ALA A 709 17.72 -3.17 40.79
C ALA A 709 17.33 -2.93 42.25
N ARG A 710 18.32 -2.80 43.13
CA ARG A 710 18.08 -2.70 44.58
C ARG A 710 19.14 -1.86 45.29
N VAL A 711 18.77 -1.39 46.47
CA VAL A 711 19.65 -0.71 47.43
C VAL A 711 19.82 -1.63 48.63
N LEU A 712 21.06 -1.85 49.04
CA LEU A 712 21.43 -2.56 50.26
C LEU A 712 21.87 -1.52 51.29
N LYS A 713 21.09 -1.38 52.37
CA LYS A 713 21.40 -0.47 53.47
C LYS A 713 22.49 -1.08 54.37
N PRO A 714 23.28 -0.26 55.09
CA PRO A 714 24.22 -0.76 56.11
C PRO A 714 23.55 -1.60 57.21
N SER A 715 22.26 -1.36 57.46
CA SER A 715 21.43 -2.14 58.41
C SER A 715 21.07 -3.54 57.91
N GLY A 716 21.33 -3.87 56.65
CA GLY A 716 20.91 -5.12 56.00
C GLY A 716 19.52 -5.06 55.34
N GLU A 717 18.82 -3.92 55.45
CA GLU A 717 17.55 -3.67 54.77
C GLU A 717 17.74 -3.57 53.24
N ILE A 718 16.78 -4.10 52.48
CA ILE A 718 16.77 -4.07 51.01
C ILE A 718 15.62 -3.21 50.52
N LEU A 719 15.92 -2.18 49.73
CA LEU A 719 14.92 -1.38 49.04
C LEU A 719 14.95 -1.69 47.54
N THR A 720 13.80 -1.98 46.95
CA THR A 720 13.66 -2.20 45.51
C THR A 720 13.54 -0.87 44.78
N ALA A 721 14.13 -0.76 43.59
CA ALA A 721 14.00 0.43 42.75
C ALA A 721 12.55 0.63 42.25
N GLU A 722 12.23 1.84 41.79
CA GLU A 722 11.01 2.07 41.02
C GLU A 722 11.01 1.22 39.74
N ALA A 723 9.81 0.89 39.24
CA ALA A 723 9.66 0.19 37.97
C ALA A 723 10.43 0.91 36.84
N PRO A 724 11.18 0.17 36.00
CA PRO A 724 11.96 0.76 34.91
C PRO A 724 11.05 1.57 33.98
N LYS A 725 11.45 2.81 33.67
CA LYS A 725 10.76 3.67 32.71
C LYS A 725 11.57 3.70 31.41
N ILE A 726 10.92 3.47 30.27
CA ILE A 726 11.57 3.61 28.95
C ILE A 726 11.62 5.09 28.58
N GLN A 727 12.80 5.58 28.23
CA GLN A 727 12.99 6.96 27.77
C GLN A 727 13.82 6.96 26.49
N ARG A 728 13.52 7.91 25.60
CA ARG A 728 14.36 8.17 24.42
C ARG A 728 15.55 9.03 24.86
N LEU A 729 16.76 8.63 24.47
CA LEU A 729 17.95 9.48 24.65
C LEU A 729 17.87 10.66 23.65
N LEU A 730 17.33 11.80 24.08
CA LEU A 730 17.41 13.04 23.30
C LEU A 730 18.67 13.81 23.72
N ARG A 731 19.70 13.77 22.87
CA ARG A 731 20.54 14.95 22.63
C ARG A 731 20.29 15.37 21.18
N GLY A 732 19.97 16.64 20.96
CA GLY A 732 19.46 17.20 19.71
C GLY A 732 20.41 17.09 18.51
N ASP A 733 21.63 16.63 18.74
CA ASP A 733 22.74 16.76 17.80
C ASP A 733 23.09 15.42 17.08
N PHE A 734 22.63 14.28 17.60
CA PHE A 734 22.97 12.93 17.06
C PHE A 734 21.76 12.04 16.71
N GLY A 735 20.53 12.49 16.99
CA GLY A 735 19.31 11.66 16.93
C GLY A 735 18.76 11.34 15.54
N ILE A 736 19.43 11.72 14.46
CA ILE A 736 18.97 11.52 13.07
C ILE A 736 19.38 10.17 12.47
N TYR A 737 20.33 9.44 13.08
CA TYR A 737 20.92 8.23 12.47
C TYR A 737 20.84 6.94 13.31
N TYR A 738 20.35 6.98 14.57
CA TYR A 738 20.29 5.79 15.44
C TYR A 738 19.02 5.77 16.33
N ASP A 739 18.31 4.65 16.41
CA ASP A 739 17.15 4.43 17.30
C ASP A 739 17.59 3.95 18.71
N LEU A 740 18.56 4.62 19.34
CA LEU A 740 19.02 4.21 20.67
C LEU A 740 18.00 4.63 21.75
N ARG A 741 17.60 3.66 22.58
CA ARG A 741 16.70 3.86 23.73
C ARG A 741 17.41 3.52 25.04
N VAL A 742 16.85 4.02 26.15
CA VAL A 742 17.27 3.62 27.51
C VAL A 742 16.09 3.11 28.32
N LYS A 743 16.33 2.03 29.07
CA LYS A 743 15.55 1.71 30.27
C LYS A 743 16.21 2.42 31.45
N ALA A 744 15.51 3.42 32.00
CA ALA A 744 15.94 4.19 33.16
C ALA A 744 15.32 3.59 34.43
N VAL A 745 16.15 3.31 35.43
CA VAL A 745 15.72 2.82 36.74
C VAL A 745 16.07 3.85 37.79
N SER A 746 15.08 4.29 38.56
CA SER A 746 15.23 5.37 39.54
C SER A 746 15.22 4.86 40.98
N PHE A 747 16.09 5.47 41.78
CA PHE A 747 16.28 5.21 43.20
C PHE A 747 16.01 6.52 43.98
N PRO A 748 14.78 6.78 44.43
CA PRO A 748 14.41 8.08 45.00
C PRO A 748 14.99 8.35 46.40
N ALA A 749 15.42 7.32 47.14
CA ALA A 749 15.81 7.40 48.55
C ALA A 749 17.24 6.87 48.84
N LEU A 750 18.23 7.37 48.08
CA LEU A 750 19.65 7.06 48.30
C LEU A 750 20.28 7.96 49.37
N GLN A 751 21.18 7.40 50.16
CA GLN A 751 21.94 8.06 51.22
C GLN A 751 23.42 7.65 51.18
N ALA A 752 24.29 8.45 51.80
CA ALA A 752 25.67 8.06 52.02
C ALA A 752 25.75 6.76 52.85
N GLY A 753 26.62 5.84 52.44
CA GLY A 753 26.77 4.51 53.02
C GLY A 753 25.99 3.40 52.31
N ASP A 754 25.01 3.75 51.46
CA ASP A 754 24.23 2.77 50.71
C ASP A 754 25.08 2.03 49.67
N VAL A 755 24.73 0.76 49.41
CA VAL A 755 25.22 0.03 48.24
C VAL A 755 24.10 -0.10 47.23
N VAL A 756 24.29 0.41 46.02
CA VAL A 756 23.31 0.29 44.93
C VAL A 756 23.76 -0.74 43.93
N GLU A 757 22.86 -1.67 43.59
CA GLU A 757 23.08 -2.72 42.62
C GLU A 757 22.12 -2.59 41.43
N PHE A 758 22.68 -2.76 40.23
CA PHE A 758 21.93 -2.78 38.98
C PHE A 758 22.39 -3.94 38.08
N GLN A 759 21.44 -4.80 37.72
CA GLN A 759 21.62 -5.95 36.84
C GLN A 759 20.71 -5.85 35.63
N TYR A 760 21.28 -6.03 34.44
CA TYR A 760 20.51 -6.12 33.22
C TYR A 760 21.15 -7.03 32.19
N LYS A 761 20.31 -7.59 31.31
CA LYS A 761 20.69 -8.44 30.19
C LYS A 761 20.34 -7.74 28.89
N LEU A 762 21.20 -7.84 27.90
CA LEU A 762 20.99 -7.43 26.52
C LEU A 762 21.03 -8.68 25.64
N ASN A 763 20.04 -8.86 24.79
CA ASN A 763 20.00 -9.95 23.81
C ASN A 763 19.93 -9.36 22.42
N ASP A 764 20.83 -9.74 21.53
CA ASP A 764 20.62 -9.44 20.11
C ASP A 764 19.45 -10.28 19.59
N THR A 765 18.51 -9.64 18.89
CA THR A 765 17.28 -10.27 18.39
C THR A 765 17.11 -10.16 16.87
N GLY A 766 18.13 -9.69 16.17
CA GLY A 766 18.14 -9.70 14.70
C GLY A 766 18.28 -11.12 14.14
N GLU A 767 17.63 -11.40 13.01
CA GLU A 767 17.72 -12.70 12.31
C GLU A 767 19.15 -13.09 11.92
N ARG A 768 19.99 -12.08 11.70
CA ARG A 768 21.42 -12.23 11.39
C ARG A 768 22.22 -11.10 12.01
N ASN A 769 23.46 -11.39 12.40
CA ASN A 769 24.42 -10.35 12.70
C ASN A 769 24.74 -9.61 11.38
N PRO A 770 24.56 -8.27 11.29
CA PRO A 770 24.90 -7.50 10.10
C PRO A 770 26.36 -7.67 9.64
N PHE A 771 27.22 -8.13 10.55
CA PHE A 771 28.63 -8.38 10.29
C PHE A 771 28.97 -9.87 10.11
N GLY A 772 27.97 -10.74 9.92
CA GLY A 772 28.14 -12.19 9.79
C GLY A 772 28.62 -12.84 11.09
N ALA A 773 29.47 -13.86 11.02
CA ALA A 773 29.96 -14.57 12.20
C ALA A 773 30.94 -13.77 13.09
N TYR A 774 31.28 -12.53 12.69
CA TYR A 774 32.24 -11.66 13.37
C TYR A 774 31.79 -11.24 14.77
N PHE A 775 32.73 -11.30 15.72
CA PHE A 775 32.58 -10.73 17.05
C PHE A 775 33.85 -9.97 17.43
N GLY A 776 33.69 -8.75 17.95
CA GLY A 776 34.81 -7.97 18.48
C GLY A 776 34.36 -6.93 19.51
N ARG A 777 35.13 -6.78 20.59
CA ARG A 777 34.83 -5.86 21.70
C ARG A 777 36.10 -5.21 22.23
N LEU A 778 35.97 -3.92 22.54
CA LEU A 778 36.97 -3.14 23.26
C LEU A 778 36.41 -2.81 24.64
N ALA A 779 37.04 -3.34 25.68
CA ALA A 779 36.63 -3.16 27.07
C ALA A 779 37.70 -2.36 27.82
N TYR A 780 37.42 -1.09 28.12
CA TYR A 780 38.26 -0.26 29.00
C TYR A 780 38.19 -0.78 30.42
N LEU A 781 39.33 -0.96 31.08
CA LEU A 781 39.43 -1.69 32.34
C LEU A 781 39.35 -0.78 33.57
N ARG A 782 39.74 0.50 33.47
CA ARG A 782 39.51 1.49 34.53
C ARG A 782 38.14 2.17 34.39
N ASP A 783 37.49 2.41 35.52
CA ASP A 783 36.28 3.21 35.61
C ASP A 783 36.63 4.63 36.12
N ARG A 784 35.67 5.55 36.07
CA ARG A 784 35.78 6.87 36.70
C ARG A 784 35.88 6.78 38.23
N TYR A 785 35.40 5.67 38.80
CA TYR A 785 35.50 5.37 40.23
C TYR A 785 36.60 4.34 40.49
N PRO A 786 37.22 4.35 41.69
CA PRO A 786 38.05 3.22 42.10
C PRO A 786 37.20 1.93 42.10
N THR A 787 37.73 0.86 41.51
CA THR A 787 37.00 -0.40 41.33
C THR A 787 37.65 -1.51 42.14
N LYS A 788 36.90 -2.10 43.07
CA LYS A 788 37.38 -3.20 43.92
C LYS A 788 37.52 -4.51 43.16
N ARG A 789 36.52 -4.86 42.35
CA ARG A 789 36.55 -6.06 41.52
C ARG A 789 35.94 -5.79 40.15
N ARG A 790 36.64 -6.21 39.11
CA ARG A 790 36.15 -6.22 37.74
C ARG A 790 36.30 -7.60 37.14
N GLU A 791 35.22 -8.08 36.54
CA GLU A 791 35.20 -9.36 35.85
C GLU A 791 34.68 -9.21 34.43
N TYR A 792 35.47 -9.71 33.49
CA TYR A 792 35.07 -9.87 32.10
C TYR A 792 35.03 -11.35 31.78
N VAL A 793 33.85 -11.87 31.49
CA VAL A 793 33.62 -13.28 31.15
C VAL A 793 33.23 -13.34 29.68
N LEU A 794 33.92 -14.17 28.91
CA LEU A 794 33.62 -14.44 27.51
C LEU A 794 33.36 -15.94 27.33
N ILE A 795 32.14 -16.27 26.93
CA ILE A 795 31.64 -17.61 26.63
C ILE A 795 31.49 -17.72 25.11
N THR A 796 32.17 -18.68 24.50
CA THR A 796 32.18 -18.92 23.05
C THR A 796 31.99 -20.39 22.72
N PRO A 797 31.44 -20.74 21.55
CA PRO A 797 31.44 -22.11 21.04
C PRO A 797 32.88 -22.64 20.94
N PRO A 798 33.12 -23.95 21.13
CA PRO A 798 34.47 -24.53 21.14
C PRO A 798 35.18 -24.44 19.78
N ASP A 799 34.42 -24.40 18.69
CA ASP A 799 34.90 -24.25 17.31
C ASP A 799 35.16 -22.79 16.90
N LYS A 800 34.76 -21.82 17.72
CA LYS A 800 34.93 -20.39 17.42
C LYS A 800 36.26 -19.87 17.96
N GLN A 801 37.23 -19.70 17.07
CA GLN A 801 38.52 -19.10 17.39
C GLN A 801 38.36 -17.61 17.79
N VAL A 802 38.90 -17.24 18.95
CA VAL A 802 38.93 -15.85 19.44
C VAL A 802 40.34 -15.45 19.81
N TYR A 803 40.76 -14.29 19.32
CA TYR A 803 42.00 -13.61 19.65
C TYR A 803 41.75 -12.50 20.67
N PHE A 804 42.74 -12.19 21.48
CA PHE A 804 42.68 -11.07 22.40
C PHE A 804 44.05 -10.39 22.56
N SER A 805 44.02 -9.11 22.88
CA SER A 805 45.18 -8.29 23.22
C SER A 805 44.83 -7.43 24.43
N LEU A 806 45.74 -7.37 25.41
CA LEU A 806 45.63 -6.52 26.58
C LEU A 806 46.64 -5.39 26.43
N HIS A 807 46.19 -4.15 26.56
CA HIS A 807 47.05 -2.96 26.46
C HIS A 807 47.13 -2.26 27.82
N GLY A 808 48.33 -1.87 28.23
CA GLY A 808 48.59 -1.14 29.48
C GLY A 808 48.55 -2.00 30.75
N MET A 809 48.37 -3.31 30.65
CA MET A 809 48.45 -4.30 31.74
C MET A 809 48.89 -5.66 31.19
N ASP A 810 49.30 -6.58 32.08
CA ASP A 810 49.59 -7.98 31.77
C ASP A 810 48.78 -8.91 32.69
N VAL A 811 47.57 -9.27 32.24
CA VAL A 811 46.63 -10.16 32.95
C VAL A 811 46.18 -11.25 31.99
N LYS A 812 46.43 -12.51 32.35
CA LYS A 812 45.99 -13.68 31.58
C LYS A 812 44.60 -14.15 32.04
N PRO A 813 43.72 -14.59 31.13
CA PRO A 813 42.43 -15.16 31.53
C PRO A 813 42.60 -16.53 32.17
N SER A 814 41.74 -16.88 33.12
CA SER A 814 41.50 -18.29 33.45
C SER A 814 40.64 -18.92 32.36
N LEU A 815 41.01 -20.13 31.94
CA LEU A 815 40.33 -20.89 30.90
C LEU A 815 39.58 -22.07 31.53
N ASP A 816 38.32 -22.22 31.15
CA ASP A 816 37.51 -23.41 31.41
C ASP A 816 36.96 -23.90 30.05
N SER A 817 37.11 -25.19 29.76
CA SER A 817 36.78 -25.77 28.45
C SER A 817 35.95 -27.04 28.66
N GLY A 818 34.64 -26.92 28.43
CA GLY A 818 33.66 -28.01 28.42
C GLY A 818 32.92 -28.03 27.08
N GLU A 819 31.58 -28.10 27.09
CA GLU A 819 30.76 -27.91 25.88
C GLU A 819 30.91 -26.50 25.27
N GLU A 820 31.27 -25.51 26.10
CA GLU A 820 31.60 -24.14 25.70
C GLU A 820 33.03 -23.80 26.15
N THR A 821 33.68 -22.86 25.45
CA THR A 821 34.97 -22.27 25.88
C THR A 821 34.70 -21.00 26.67
N VAL A 822 35.14 -20.97 27.92
CA VAL A 822 34.98 -19.83 28.83
C VAL A 822 36.32 -19.20 29.16
N ARG A 823 36.45 -17.89 28.94
CA ARG A 823 37.62 -17.08 29.33
C ARG A 823 37.19 -16.04 30.36
N VAL A 824 37.86 -16.00 31.51
CA VAL A 824 37.55 -15.05 32.58
C VAL A 824 38.77 -14.21 32.93
N TRP A 825 38.65 -12.89 32.82
CA TRP A 825 39.63 -11.93 33.33
C TRP A 825 39.10 -11.34 34.63
N ARG A 826 39.84 -11.54 35.73
CA ARG A 826 39.54 -10.95 37.04
C ARG A 826 40.61 -9.95 37.40
N LEU A 827 40.18 -8.73 37.72
CA LEU A 827 41.05 -7.65 38.14
C LEU A 827 40.53 -7.10 39.48
N ASN A 828 41.43 -6.89 40.42
CA ASN A 828 41.11 -6.38 41.74
C ASN A 828 41.84 -5.06 42.00
N ASP A 829 41.26 -4.23 42.85
CA ASP A 829 41.84 -2.98 43.35
C ASP A 829 42.37 -2.05 42.25
N LEU A 830 41.54 -1.80 41.25
CA LEU A 830 41.86 -0.91 40.14
C LEU A 830 41.73 0.56 40.57
N PRO A 831 42.74 1.40 40.30
CA PRO A 831 42.66 2.83 40.57
C PRO A 831 41.65 3.49 39.63
N ARG A 832 41.11 4.64 40.06
CA ARG A 832 40.23 5.45 39.21
C ARG A 832 40.95 5.95 37.96
N LEU A 833 40.18 6.22 36.92
CA LEU A 833 40.62 6.99 35.77
C LEU A 833 40.57 8.48 36.11
N GLU A 834 41.73 9.13 36.20
CA GLU A 834 41.81 10.58 36.31
C GLU A 834 41.30 11.23 35.02
N THR A 835 40.28 12.09 35.15
CA THR A 835 39.69 12.79 34.01
C THR A 835 40.04 14.26 34.03
N GLU A 836 40.61 14.76 32.95
CA GLU A 836 40.94 16.18 32.77
C GLU A 836 40.25 16.75 31.52
N ARG A 837 40.05 18.07 31.51
CA ARG A 837 39.49 18.74 30.34
C ARG A 837 40.48 18.63 29.17
N ASN A 838 40.04 18.10 28.04
CA ASN A 838 40.85 17.86 26.83
C ASN A 838 41.96 16.80 26.95
N MET A 839 41.84 15.85 27.87
CA MET A 839 42.73 14.68 27.88
C MET A 839 42.64 13.88 26.55
N PRO A 840 43.68 13.11 26.17
CA PRO A 840 43.61 12.21 25.03
C PRO A 840 42.46 11.19 25.13
N GLY A 841 42.14 10.53 24.02
CA GLY A 841 41.08 9.52 23.99
C GLY A 841 41.30 8.43 25.03
N ILE A 842 40.20 7.86 25.58
CA ILE A 842 40.26 6.91 26.70
C ILE A 842 41.17 5.69 26.44
N ALA A 843 41.34 5.28 25.18
CA ALA A 843 42.23 4.19 24.78
C ALA A 843 43.73 4.49 25.00
N GLU A 844 44.14 5.75 25.08
CA GLU A 844 45.53 6.15 25.32
C GLU A 844 45.86 6.24 26.83
N VAL A 845 44.85 6.45 27.66
CA VAL A 845 45.00 6.77 29.09
C VAL A 845 44.49 5.65 30.01
N SER A 846 43.69 4.72 29.50
CA SER A 846 43.10 3.61 30.24
C SER A 846 43.57 2.28 29.64
N PRO A 847 44.04 1.33 30.46
CA PRO A 847 44.25 -0.03 30.01
C PRO A 847 42.96 -0.62 29.45
N TYR A 848 43.07 -1.45 28.41
CA TYR A 848 41.90 -2.06 27.78
C TYR A 848 42.18 -3.49 27.32
N LEU A 849 41.11 -4.29 27.31
CA LEU A 849 41.05 -5.60 26.69
C LEU A 849 40.38 -5.47 25.33
N HIS A 850 41.07 -5.89 24.27
CA HIS A 850 40.51 -6.04 22.94
C HIS A 850 40.33 -7.52 22.65
N VAL A 851 39.11 -7.96 22.36
CA VAL A 851 38.80 -9.31 21.90
C VAL A 851 38.24 -9.25 20.48
N SER A 852 38.61 -10.20 19.63
CA SER A 852 38.17 -10.26 18.24
C SER A 852 38.23 -11.68 17.68
N THR A 853 37.31 -12.05 16.80
CA THR A 853 37.40 -13.25 15.97
C THR A 853 38.41 -13.10 14.81
N TYR A 854 38.89 -11.87 14.57
CA TYR A 854 39.95 -11.58 13.60
C TYR A 854 41.27 -11.28 14.28
N GLN A 855 42.35 -11.86 13.74
CA GLN A 855 43.69 -11.73 14.32
C GLN A 855 44.35 -10.40 13.93
N THR A 856 44.13 -9.92 12.71
CA THR A 856 44.82 -8.74 12.16
C THR A 856 43.86 -7.71 11.57
N TRP A 857 44.30 -6.45 11.48
CA TRP A 857 43.56 -5.41 10.76
C TRP A 857 43.37 -5.71 9.27
N ALA A 858 44.28 -6.50 8.67
CA ALA A 858 44.13 -6.94 7.30
C ALA A 858 42.92 -7.89 7.12
N ASP A 859 42.60 -8.71 8.12
CA ASP A 859 41.39 -9.55 8.12
C ASP A 859 40.11 -8.71 8.15
N VAL A 860 40.09 -7.68 9.01
CA VAL A 860 38.98 -6.70 9.07
C VAL A 860 38.82 -6.00 7.73
N GLY A 861 39.92 -5.56 7.11
CA GLY A 861 39.91 -4.88 5.82
C GLY A 861 39.37 -5.75 4.68
N ARG A 862 39.78 -7.03 4.62
CA ARG A 862 39.27 -7.99 3.62
C ARG A 862 37.77 -8.20 3.76
N TRP A 863 37.29 -8.35 4.99
CA TRP A 863 35.87 -8.52 5.28
C TRP A 863 35.06 -7.26 4.90
N TYR A 864 35.49 -6.07 5.35
CA TYR A 864 34.80 -4.80 5.07
C TYR A 864 34.75 -4.50 3.56
N TRP A 865 35.83 -4.79 2.83
CA TRP A 865 35.87 -4.67 1.38
C TRP A 865 34.80 -5.52 0.69
N GLY A 866 34.53 -6.72 1.20
CA GLY A 866 33.46 -7.59 0.71
C GLY A 866 32.06 -6.97 0.80
N LEU A 867 31.81 -6.12 1.80
CA LEU A 867 30.51 -5.48 2.02
C LEU A 867 30.26 -4.28 1.11
N ILE A 868 31.31 -3.51 0.79
CA ILE A 868 31.15 -2.21 0.12
C ILE A 868 31.53 -2.22 -1.36
N ARG A 869 32.32 -3.20 -1.83
CA ARG A 869 32.91 -3.20 -3.18
C ARG A 869 31.91 -3.00 -4.32
N GLU A 870 30.67 -3.46 -4.15
CA GLU A 870 29.60 -3.34 -5.16
C GLU A 870 29.06 -1.91 -5.25
N GLN A 871 29.07 -1.16 -4.15
CA GLN A 871 28.70 0.27 -4.15
C GLN A 871 29.71 1.14 -4.89
N PHE A 872 30.95 0.65 -5.07
CA PHE A 872 31.97 1.29 -5.90
C PHE A 872 31.89 0.87 -7.38
N GLN A 873 30.93 0.02 -7.76
CA GLN A 873 30.67 -0.32 -9.16
C GLN A 873 29.70 0.68 -9.79
N LEU A 874 30.25 1.70 -10.45
CA LEU A 874 29.43 2.65 -11.21
C LEU A 874 28.81 1.98 -12.46
N PRO A 875 27.50 2.18 -12.72
CA PRO A 875 26.84 1.80 -13.98
C PRO A 875 27.55 2.39 -15.21
N ALA A 876 27.36 1.77 -16.37
CA ALA A 876 28.02 2.20 -17.61
C ALA A 876 27.65 3.65 -17.98
N GLU A 877 26.40 4.02 -17.75
CA GLU A 877 25.85 5.35 -17.98
C GLU A 877 26.47 6.38 -17.04
N ALA A 878 26.58 6.05 -15.75
CA ALA A 878 27.21 6.91 -14.75
C ALA A 878 28.70 7.13 -15.04
N LYS A 879 29.41 6.09 -15.51
CA LYS A 879 30.81 6.21 -15.97
C LYS A 879 30.93 7.09 -17.22
N ALA A 880 29.99 6.98 -18.16
CA ALA A 880 29.98 7.78 -19.37
C ALA A 880 29.73 9.27 -19.05
N LEU A 881 28.71 9.55 -18.24
CA LEU A 881 28.38 10.90 -17.78
C LEU A 881 29.53 11.51 -16.96
N ALA A 882 30.13 10.75 -16.04
CA ALA A 882 31.28 11.24 -15.28
C ALA A 882 32.48 11.58 -16.18
N ARG A 883 32.71 10.80 -17.25
CA ARG A 883 33.76 11.10 -18.24
C ARG A 883 33.45 12.35 -19.05
N GLU A 884 32.20 12.53 -19.45
CA GLU A 884 31.73 13.74 -20.15
C GLU A 884 31.91 14.99 -19.27
N LEU A 885 31.38 14.97 -18.05
CA LEU A 885 31.45 16.11 -17.12
C LEU A 885 32.88 16.49 -16.73
N THR A 886 33.79 15.51 -16.70
CA THR A 886 35.20 15.72 -16.35
C THR A 886 36.10 15.95 -17.56
N GLN A 887 35.56 15.91 -18.77
CA GLN A 887 36.31 16.10 -20.01
C GLN A 887 36.93 17.49 -20.08
N GLY A 888 38.21 17.55 -20.44
CA GLY A 888 38.97 18.81 -20.53
C GLY A 888 39.32 19.45 -19.18
N LYS A 889 38.98 18.84 -18.04
CA LYS A 889 39.40 19.31 -16.70
C LYS A 889 40.72 18.65 -16.32
N THR A 890 41.72 19.44 -15.96
CA THR A 890 43.10 18.95 -15.71
C THR A 890 43.45 18.77 -14.23
N GLY A 891 42.61 19.24 -13.30
CA GLY A 891 42.84 19.13 -11.85
C GLY A 891 41.78 18.29 -11.13
N GLU A 892 42.19 17.51 -10.13
CA GLU A 892 41.31 16.65 -9.33
C GLU A 892 40.16 17.44 -8.70
N LEU A 893 40.46 18.60 -8.10
CA LEU A 893 39.45 19.49 -7.53
C LEU A 893 38.46 20.03 -8.59
N HIS A 894 38.93 20.29 -9.82
CA HIS A 894 38.07 20.75 -10.91
C HIS A 894 37.15 19.65 -11.44
N LYS A 895 37.63 18.40 -11.47
CA LYS A 895 36.82 17.23 -11.81
C LYS A 895 35.76 16.97 -10.74
N ILE A 896 36.13 17.01 -9.46
CA ILE A 896 35.20 16.85 -8.33
C ILE A 896 34.11 17.94 -8.37
N ARG A 897 34.47 19.20 -8.59
CA ARG A 897 33.51 20.31 -8.71
C ARG A 897 32.56 20.15 -9.90
N ALA A 898 33.05 19.67 -11.03
CA ALA A 898 32.22 19.44 -12.21
C ALA A 898 31.18 18.34 -11.98
N LEU A 899 31.54 17.30 -11.23
CA LEU A 899 30.62 16.22 -10.85
C LEU A 899 29.60 16.65 -9.78
N PHE A 900 29.97 17.53 -8.85
CA PHE A 900 29.09 17.98 -7.75
C PHE A 900 28.02 19.00 -8.19
N ASN A 901 28.32 19.82 -9.22
CA ASN A 901 27.42 20.87 -9.70
C ASN A 901 26.38 20.39 -10.71
N HIS A 902 26.45 19.12 -11.13
CA HIS A 902 25.47 18.44 -11.96
C HIS A 902 24.53 17.66 -11.06
#